data_AF-A0A354Y8I5-F1
#
_entry.id   AF-A0A354Y8I5-F1
#
_cell.length_a   1.000
_cell.length_b   1.000
_cell.length_c   1.000
_cell.angle_alpha   90.00
_cell.angle_beta   90.00
_cell.angle_gamma   90.00
#
_symmetry.space_group_name_H-M   'P 1'
#
loop_
_entity.id
_entity.type
_entity.pdbx_description
1 polymer ?
#
loop_
_entity_poly.entity_id
_entity_poly.type
_entity_poly.pdbx_seq_one_letter_code
_entity_poly.pdbx_strand_id
1 'polypeptide(L)'
;MGEFWTRLYECHLAAKRSITAEHKMIMERSSFFDADWYTSTYPDVPSSGLDPFHHYLWLGARLARSPNPMFDAQWYLRRYPQVLEHGMDPAFHYLKWGRAEGRKIRAVGKAAPYYEGRGRSRHIERRIAEWDAEREGNFLGLVSRRYSEDTTRYDQIPVCIVMPTYNRAHCILNAINSVLAQTHVCWKLVISDDGSDDETEELVRSIEDSRIVYIKGQRAGVSAARNAALAKCDGEYTFYLDTDNTWLPDFVRTMLVFMEFGGLDAAYSAALCFPGAGKRPYTRGDDFEWSACLKQNYVDMNCFAHRTDLIEKHGTFDQSLTRLVDWDLILRYTRRCRAAFAPFIGVHYDDYPKLDRITLSEYASKQQLDDAMQRIRAKHEGFDADETRRLAIRPMAEGAMQRRFVPAVVEALLEEVEVIPSSDPLRIGYVLWDWPALSQTFVLTEIRSLCERGFDVKVYYRVWADQPADVNFPVDAYQVAGEDELLALCKAHQRTCLHSPFVYPAATLMTWPVAEQLGVPFTLMAGGVDVAHYENIKRNRVGEMASSELCLGVVTLGSFHRDLLLECGVPSHKLILERQSVDLPAAPLPRGDQRGKRVLCVARFIEKKGIEYLIQAAARIPDAEFIVHGYGPLRTQYEKLIAELGLVNFTIGEPLNAREQLLAAYEAADVFALPCVRAANGDLDGLPTVLLETMALGLPVVTSDIANTPDLVVDGVTGYLCQPGDVDSLVAALRRSLDAGESEIRSMSELAIRRAHGYAGLGRTVDALLARWRRRPIDIFLVTFDVPGYENVQDTIEIIRRIYRFTVMDFNVYVADNNSSVSFKDALRREFGALPNFHFVELEENLFCGPASNKAIAAGQSEYAIYLCSKEGFILRHGWELQMVRAMDADPDAALGGYLVELPGYRKLGQLTGYPSFASWRSQEYARQYPEAGFKHVQGGIFILRRSAYEAHGGFSDVVVHNGMDVEYSYYLQSKGCRLIDISGVAAVTVKTLPQLRSLVDEHTFVVHPSSKADVPILDGIVGRKHRHCNLCGWHGSSFVRSNADSGEACPQCLASSFDRTAYRVLSQSGFLQTRPKVVGVVKTDALARAMSIVCPRQQLSMLGAADSLCPMLKAAESGSLLIADHVEWQDPVGDAPEAVRLLERHILGGGALLLADVETPFVRALVDGVRASTGLVTRITLVSDASRFDTRAVHFFYGVPLSADLQGIDG
;
A
#
# COMPACT_ATOMS: atom_id res chain seq x y z
N MET A 1 -3.12 58.11 1.44
CA MET A 1 -3.09 56.66 1.13
C MET A 1 -1.75 56.20 0.56
N GLY A 2 -1.12 56.87 -0.42
CA GLY A 2 0.18 56.44 -0.98
C GLY A 2 1.26 56.14 0.08
N GLU A 3 1.58 57.10 0.95
CA GLU A 3 2.59 56.91 2.01
C GLU A 3 2.31 55.76 2.99
N PHE A 4 1.03 55.41 3.19
CA PHE A 4 0.64 54.29 4.05
C PHE A 4 1.06 52.96 3.41
N TRP A 5 0.79 52.79 2.12
CA TRP A 5 1.21 51.60 1.36
C TRP A 5 2.72 51.52 1.18
N THR A 6 3.42 52.64 0.95
CA THR A 6 4.89 52.65 0.87
C THR A 6 5.52 52.19 2.20
N ARG A 7 5.06 52.72 3.34
CA ARG A 7 5.53 52.26 4.67
C ARG A 7 5.17 50.80 4.96
N LEU A 8 4.01 50.33 4.50
CA LEU A 8 3.61 48.91 4.61
C LEU A 8 4.52 48.00 3.79
N TYR A 9 4.93 48.43 2.59
CA TYR A 9 5.83 47.68 1.71
C TYR A 9 7.28 47.66 2.22
N GLU A 10 7.78 48.78 2.74
CA GLU A 10 9.08 48.84 3.43
C GLU A 10 9.09 47.98 4.71
N CYS A 11 8.00 48.02 5.50
CA CYS A 11 7.82 47.11 6.63
C CYS A 11 7.76 45.64 6.19
N HIS A 12 7.12 45.32 5.07
CA HIS A 12 7.03 43.96 4.54
C HIS A 12 8.41 43.40 4.12
N LEU A 13 9.26 44.22 3.50
CA LEU A 13 10.63 43.85 3.13
C LEU A 13 11.53 43.69 4.37
N ALA A 14 11.37 44.53 5.40
CA ALA A 14 12.04 44.35 6.69
C ALA A 14 11.50 43.14 7.49
N ALA A 15 10.22 42.80 7.33
CA ALA A 15 9.52 41.81 8.17
C ALA A 15 10.03 40.37 8.02
N LYS A 16 10.55 39.99 6.84
CA LYS A 16 11.06 38.63 6.56
C LYS A 16 12.25 38.19 7.42
N ARG A 17 12.88 39.08 8.20
CA ARG A 17 14.11 38.79 8.97
C ARG A 17 13.93 38.50 10.46
N SER A 18 12.71 38.45 11.03
CA SER A 18 12.56 38.30 12.50
C SER A 18 11.43 37.42 13.04
N ILE A 19 10.72 36.64 12.22
CA ILE A 19 9.71 35.68 12.73
C ILE A 19 10.30 34.27 12.56
N THR A 20 10.65 33.62 13.67
CA THR A 20 11.17 32.24 13.66
C THR A 20 10.02 31.22 13.58
N ALA A 21 10.32 30.00 13.12
CA ALA A 21 9.34 28.90 13.15
C ALA A 21 8.82 28.63 14.58
N GLU A 22 9.70 28.75 15.58
CA GLU A 22 9.38 28.67 17.01
C GLU A 22 8.39 29.75 17.45
N HIS A 23 8.55 31.00 16.98
CA HIS A 23 7.64 32.12 17.29
C HIS A 23 6.23 31.82 16.78
N LYS A 24 6.08 31.40 15.52
CA LYS A 24 4.79 30.96 14.98
C LYS A 24 4.21 29.79 15.80
N MET A 25 5.02 28.75 16.04
CA MET A 25 4.61 27.52 16.73
C MET A 25 4.12 27.76 18.17
N ILE A 26 4.80 28.63 18.95
CA ILE A 26 4.40 28.95 20.32
C ILE A 26 3.12 29.81 20.35
N MET A 27 2.99 30.78 19.43
CA MET A 27 1.77 31.59 19.32
C MET A 27 0.56 30.76 18.87
N GLU A 28 0.76 29.78 17.98
CA GLU A 28 -0.29 28.91 17.44
C GLU A 28 -0.74 27.85 18.45
N ARG A 29 0.21 27.17 19.12
CA ARG A 29 -0.10 26.11 20.10
C ARG A 29 -0.64 26.60 21.45
N SER A 30 -0.35 27.85 21.83
CA SER A 30 -0.77 28.39 23.13
C SER A 30 -2.24 28.83 23.21
N SER A 31 -2.94 28.87 22.07
CA SER A 31 -4.29 29.46 21.95
C SER A 31 -4.40 30.90 22.49
N PHE A 32 -3.28 31.62 22.59
CA PHE A 32 -3.21 32.97 23.18
C PHE A 32 -3.60 34.07 22.18
N PHE A 33 -3.83 33.72 20.92
CA PHE A 33 -4.35 34.60 19.89
C PHE A 33 -5.84 34.34 19.66
N ASP A 34 -6.65 35.38 19.78
CA ASP A 34 -8.10 35.34 19.59
C ASP A 34 -8.45 35.99 18.24
N ALA A 35 -8.64 35.16 17.21
CA ALA A 35 -8.81 35.64 15.83
C ALA A 35 -10.09 36.47 15.64
N ASP A 36 -11.18 36.14 16.32
CA ASP A 36 -12.47 36.83 16.19
C ASP A 36 -12.42 38.18 16.91
N TRP A 37 -11.86 38.20 18.13
CA TRP A 37 -11.62 39.46 18.83
C TRP A 37 -10.62 40.34 18.08
N TYR A 38 -9.54 39.76 17.54
CA TYR A 38 -8.53 40.50 16.80
C TYR A 38 -9.10 41.13 15.51
N THR A 39 -9.87 40.36 14.73
CA THR A 39 -10.49 40.84 13.48
C THR A 39 -11.53 41.92 13.75
N SER A 40 -12.34 41.77 14.80
CA SER A 40 -13.36 42.77 15.18
C SER A 40 -12.75 44.03 15.81
N THR A 41 -11.60 43.92 16.49
CA THR A 41 -10.88 45.04 17.11
C THR A 41 -10.03 45.84 16.12
N TYR A 42 -9.59 45.23 15.01
CA TYR A 42 -8.68 45.83 14.04
C TYR A 42 -9.26 45.82 12.61
N PRO A 43 -9.99 46.88 12.20
CA PRO A 43 -10.75 46.91 10.95
C PRO A 43 -9.93 46.85 9.65
N ASP A 44 -8.60 46.95 9.73
CA ASP A 44 -7.71 46.77 8.58
C ASP A 44 -7.39 45.28 8.29
N VAL A 45 -7.65 44.38 9.24
CA VAL A 45 -7.44 42.93 9.05
C VAL A 45 -8.26 42.39 7.87
N PRO A 46 -9.60 42.60 7.76
CA PRO A 46 -10.37 42.12 6.62
C PRO A 46 -9.94 42.77 5.30
N SER A 47 -9.57 44.05 5.32
CA SER A 47 -9.14 44.80 4.14
C SER A 47 -7.76 44.39 3.61
N SER A 48 -6.97 43.69 4.42
CA SER A 48 -5.63 43.22 4.03
C SER A 48 -5.64 41.96 3.14
N GLY A 49 -6.73 41.20 3.14
CA GLY A 49 -6.80 39.86 2.53
C GLY A 49 -5.95 38.78 3.22
N LEU A 50 -5.29 39.10 4.34
CA LEU A 50 -4.51 38.15 5.14
C LEU A 50 -5.38 37.50 6.23
N ASP A 51 -5.12 36.22 6.48
CA ASP A 51 -5.63 35.52 7.68
C ASP A 51 -5.27 36.31 8.96
N PRO A 52 -6.19 36.47 9.94
CA PRO A 52 -5.96 37.30 11.12
C PRO A 52 -4.70 36.95 11.94
N PHE A 53 -4.35 35.67 12.04
CA PHE A 53 -3.16 35.22 12.77
C PHE A 53 -1.88 35.58 12.01
N HIS A 54 -1.85 35.40 10.69
CA HIS A 54 -0.76 35.88 9.86
C HIS A 54 -0.68 37.42 9.87
N HIS A 55 -1.80 38.13 9.80
CA HIS A 55 -1.83 39.59 9.96
C HIS A 55 -1.23 40.02 11.31
N TYR A 56 -1.50 39.29 12.39
CA TYR A 56 -0.91 39.57 13.70
C TYR A 56 0.61 39.38 13.73
N LEU A 57 1.09 38.22 13.30
CA LEU A 57 2.52 37.89 13.33
C LEU A 57 3.35 38.85 12.46
N TRP A 58 2.83 39.23 11.29
CA TRP A 58 3.59 40.03 10.32
C TRP A 58 3.50 41.54 10.60
N LEU A 59 2.33 42.03 11.02
CA LEU A 59 2.06 43.47 11.21
C LEU A 59 1.58 43.82 12.63
N GLY A 60 0.68 43.02 13.21
CA GLY A 60 0.02 43.31 14.49
C GLY A 60 0.97 43.49 15.67
N ALA A 61 1.86 42.54 15.90
CA ALA A 61 2.82 42.61 17.00
C ALA A 61 3.74 43.85 16.91
N ARG A 62 4.16 44.22 15.69
CA ARG A 62 4.97 45.43 15.43
C ARG A 62 4.21 46.73 15.66
N LEU A 63 2.90 46.74 15.38
CA LEU A 63 2.00 47.85 15.71
C LEU A 63 1.58 47.87 17.20
N ALA A 64 2.25 47.08 18.05
CA ALA A 64 1.94 46.90 19.46
C ALA A 64 0.46 46.56 19.72
N ARG A 65 -0.15 45.79 18.81
CA ARG A 65 -1.54 45.33 18.94
C ARG A 65 -1.64 44.16 19.91
N SER A 66 -2.77 44.10 20.58
CA SER A 66 -3.13 43.01 21.47
C SER A 66 -3.53 41.78 20.66
N PRO A 67 -3.11 40.56 21.03
CA PRO A 67 -3.56 39.32 20.39
C PRO A 67 -4.94 38.84 20.92
N ASN A 68 -5.35 39.33 22.09
CA ASN A 68 -6.56 38.92 22.81
C ASN A 68 -6.96 40.04 23.81
N PRO A 69 -8.21 40.06 24.34
CA PRO A 69 -8.68 41.13 25.23
C PRO A 69 -8.00 41.16 26.62
N MET A 70 -7.33 40.09 27.03
CA MET A 70 -6.67 39.99 28.34
C MET A 70 -5.20 40.46 28.32
N PHE A 71 -4.64 40.77 27.15
CA PHE A 71 -3.25 41.16 26.97
C PHE A 71 -3.11 42.50 26.23
N ASP A 72 -3.09 43.60 26.96
CA ASP A 72 -2.76 44.96 26.50
C ASP A 72 -1.26 45.03 26.15
N ALA A 73 -0.94 44.79 24.87
CA ALA A 73 0.43 44.74 24.37
C ALA A 73 1.17 46.07 24.54
N GLN A 74 0.47 47.20 24.38
CA GLN A 74 1.07 48.52 24.59
C GLN A 74 1.39 48.77 26.06
N TRP A 75 0.51 48.36 26.98
CA TRP A 75 0.80 48.44 28.42
C TRP A 75 1.95 47.51 28.80
N TYR A 76 2.01 46.30 28.24
CA TYR A 76 3.09 45.35 28.50
C TYR A 76 4.45 45.91 28.06
N LEU A 77 4.54 46.49 26.85
CA LEU A 77 5.76 47.14 26.36
C LEU A 77 6.15 48.38 27.19
N ARG A 78 5.18 49.20 27.63
CA ARG A 78 5.44 50.31 28.58
C ARG A 78 5.90 49.83 29.95
N ARG A 79 5.44 48.66 30.41
CA ARG A 79 5.77 48.12 31.74
C ARG A 79 7.11 47.38 31.76
N TYR A 80 7.52 46.82 30.62
CA TYR A 80 8.75 46.07 30.40
C TYR A 80 9.52 46.64 29.19
N PRO A 81 10.16 47.82 29.31
CA PRO A 81 10.81 48.52 28.19
C PRO A 81 11.86 47.69 27.46
N GLN A 82 12.54 46.78 28.17
CA GLN A 82 13.54 45.89 27.57
C GLN A 82 12.97 45.01 26.44
N VAL A 83 11.67 44.70 26.45
CA VAL A 83 11.00 43.93 25.39
C VAL A 83 10.88 44.78 24.11
N LEU A 84 10.63 46.08 24.26
CA LEU A 84 10.57 47.05 23.17
C LEU A 84 11.97 47.38 22.62
N GLU A 85 12.96 47.56 23.51
CA GLU A 85 14.36 47.82 23.15
C GLU A 85 14.97 46.69 22.30
N HIS A 86 14.58 45.45 22.57
CA HIS A 86 14.99 44.28 21.78
C HIS A 86 14.07 43.99 20.57
N GLY A 87 13.06 44.83 20.31
CA GLY A 87 12.14 44.68 19.17
C GLY A 87 11.30 43.40 19.18
N MET A 88 11.11 42.78 20.35
CA MET A 88 10.39 41.50 20.47
C MET A 88 8.87 41.68 20.51
N ASP A 89 8.15 40.72 19.95
CA ASP A 89 6.70 40.60 20.13
C ASP A 89 6.38 40.43 21.63
N PRO A 90 5.58 41.33 22.24
CA PRO A 90 5.27 41.26 23.67
C PRO A 90 4.48 40.01 24.06
N ALA A 91 3.60 39.50 23.20
CA ALA A 91 2.80 38.31 23.49
C ALA A 91 3.67 37.05 23.46
N PHE A 92 4.51 36.93 22.44
CA PHE A 92 5.50 35.85 22.36
C PHE A 92 6.50 35.89 23.51
N HIS A 93 7.05 37.07 23.84
CA HIS A 93 7.92 37.20 25.02
C HIS A 93 7.18 36.79 26.29
N TYR A 94 5.92 37.19 26.47
CA TYR A 94 5.15 36.81 27.65
C TYR A 94 4.97 35.29 27.74
N LEU A 95 4.60 34.63 26.64
CA LEU A 95 4.42 33.18 26.61
C LEU A 95 5.73 32.41 26.83
N LYS A 96 6.83 32.84 26.21
CA LYS A 96 8.10 32.11 26.23
C LYS A 96 8.90 32.32 27.52
N TRP A 97 8.82 33.50 28.14
CA TRP A 97 9.57 33.84 29.35
C TRP A 97 8.73 34.56 30.41
N GLY A 98 7.97 35.59 30.02
CA GLY A 98 7.33 36.51 30.97
C GLY A 98 6.36 35.85 31.95
N ARG A 99 5.64 34.80 31.52
CA ARG A 99 4.72 34.04 32.37
C ARG A 99 5.46 33.25 33.46
N ALA A 100 6.59 32.61 33.12
CA ALA A 100 7.42 31.88 34.08
C ALA A 100 8.14 32.84 35.04
N GLU A 101 8.55 34.01 34.56
CA GLU A 101 9.12 35.10 35.36
C GLU A 101 8.09 35.86 36.23
N GLY A 102 6.80 35.47 36.20
CA GLY A 102 5.74 36.14 36.98
C GLY A 102 5.44 37.58 36.54
N ARG A 103 5.79 37.97 35.30
CA ARG A 103 5.48 39.29 34.75
C ARG A 103 3.96 39.47 34.66
N LYS A 104 3.48 40.64 35.07
CA LYS A 104 2.05 40.95 35.08
C LYS A 104 1.58 41.31 33.67
N ILE A 105 0.32 40.98 33.39
CA ILE A 105 -0.42 41.40 32.20
C ILE A 105 -1.63 42.24 32.61
N ARG A 106 -2.26 42.92 31.66
CA ARG A 106 -3.43 43.77 31.89
C ARG A 106 -4.41 43.60 30.73
N ALA A 107 -5.70 43.54 31.02
CA ALA A 107 -6.75 43.52 30.00
C ALA A 107 -6.97 44.88 29.32
N VAL A 108 -7.53 44.85 28.12
CA VAL A 108 -7.86 46.02 27.30
C VAL A 108 -9.21 46.58 27.71
N GLY A 109 -9.22 47.68 28.47
CA GLY A 109 -10.43 48.41 28.88
C GLY A 109 -11.13 47.88 30.15
N LYS A 110 -12.39 48.30 30.37
CA LYS A 110 -13.25 47.76 31.44
C LYS A 110 -13.74 46.36 31.05
N ALA A 111 -12.86 45.37 31.17
CA ALA A 111 -13.18 43.99 30.86
C ALA A 111 -14.28 43.44 31.80
N ALA A 112 -15.27 42.75 31.22
CA ALA A 112 -16.10 41.83 31.96
C ALA A 112 -15.23 40.70 32.55
N PRO A 113 -15.61 40.07 33.68
CA PRO A 113 -14.76 39.08 34.33
C PRO A 113 -14.47 37.90 33.40
N TYR A 114 -13.19 37.69 33.13
CA TYR A 114 -12.68 36.51 32.44
C TYR A 114 -12.86 35.31 33.37
N TYR A 115 -13.90 34.51 33.13
CA TYR A 115 -14.15 33.28 33.88
C TYR A 115 -13.11 32.23 33.48
N GLU A 116 -12.09 32.05 34.31
CA GLU A 116 -11.39 30.77 34.37
C GLU A 116 -12.43 29.66 34.67
N GLY A 117 -12.50 28.64 33.83
CA GLY A 117 -13.45 27.54 34.03
C GLY A 117 -14.84 27.74 33.43
N ARG A 118 -14.93 28.07 32.14
CA ARG A 118 -15.93 27.41 31.29
C ARG A 118 -15.22 26.56 30.27
N GLY A 119 -15.39 25.24 30.36
CA GLY A 119 -15.06 24.38 29.23
C GLY A 119 -15.90 24.82 28.04
N ARG A 120 -15.28 24.96 26.86
CA ARG A 120 -16.03 24.81 25.61
C ARG A 120 -16.69 23.44 25.70
N SER A 121 -18.02 23.38 25.52
CA SER A 121 -18.73 22.12 25.37
C SER A 121 -17.98 21.25 24.36
N ARG A 122 -17.65 20.01 24.72
CA ARG A 122 -16.80 19.13 23.88
C ARG A 122 -17.44 18.68 22.57
N HIS A 123 -18.68 19.06 22.35
CA HIS A 123 -19.53 18.61 21.26
C HIS A 123 -19.99 19.82 20.46
N ILE A 124 -19.81 19.78 19.13
CA ILE A 124 -20.72 20.26 18.06
C ILE A 124 -19.98 20.50 16.73
N GLU A 125 -18.70 20.88 16.75
CA GLU A 125 -17.88 21.07 15.54
C GLU A 125 -16.49 20.44 15.73
N ARG A 126 -16.22 19.34 15.03
CA ARG A 126 -14.85 18.81 14.86
C ARG A 126 -14.37 19.13 13.46
N ARG A 127 -13.09 19.47 13.31
CA ARG A 127 -12.49 19.59 11.97
C ARG A 127 -12.45 18.19 11.34
N ILE A 128 -12.45 18.08 10.01
CA ILE A 128 -12.27 16.77 9.34
C ILE A 128 -10.96 16.08 9.77
N ALA A 129 -9.91 16.86 10.05
CA ALA A 129 -8.64 16.36 10.59
C ALA A 129 -8.71 15.89 12.06
N GLU A 130 -9.86 16.01 12.72
CA GLU A 130 -10.18 15.56 14.08
C GLU A 130 -11.31 14.51 14.08
N TRP A 131 -11.71 14.03 12.89
CA TRP A 131 -12.57 12.88 12.73
C TRP A 131 -11.79 11.59 13.01
N ASP A 132 -12.43 10.68 13.73
CA ASP A 132 -11.83 9.45 14.20
C ASP A 132 -12.03 8.34 13.16
N ALA A 133 -11.22 8.38 12.09
CA ALA A 133 -11.33 7.46 10.96
C ALA A 133 -11.06 6.00 11.36
N GLU A 134 -10.31 5.78 12.44
CA GLU A 134 -10.09 4.45 13.03
C GLU A 134 -11.37 3.95 13.72
N ARG A 135 -12.02 4.79 14.55
CA ARG A 135 -13.34 4.46 15.15
C ARG A 135 -14.42 4.24 14.09
N GLU A 136 -14.41 5.00 13.00
CA GLU A 136 -15.32 4.80 11.86
C GLU A 136 -15.05 3.49 11.12
N GLY A 137 -13.80 3.23 10.72
CA GLY A 137 -13.44 1.98 10.03
C GLY A 137 -13.74 0.73 10.86
N ASN A 138 -13.45 0.78 12.16
CA ASN A 138 -13.77 -0.28 13.12
C ASN A 138 -15.29 -0.50 13.25
N PHE A 139 -16.08 0.57 13.34
CA PHE A 139 -17.54 0.49 13.41
C PHE A 139 -18.17 -0.02 12.11
N LEU A 140 -17.72 0.46 10.95
CA LEU A 140 -18.23 0.01 9.65
C LEU A 140 -17.82 -1.44 9.36
N GLY A 141 -16.62 -1.87 9.77
CA GLY A 141 -16.18 -3.27 9.70
C GLY A 141 -17.06 -4.20 10.53
N LEU A 142 -17.38 -3.81 11.77
CA LEU A 142 -18.35 -4.51 12.60
C LEU A 142 -19.73 -4.57 11.95
N VAL A 143 -20.28 -3.44 11.50
CA VAL A 143 -21.61 -3.37 10.88
C VAL A 143 -21.67 -4.28 9.65
N SER A 144 -20.65 -4.24 8.79
CA SER A 144 -20.53 -5.10 7.61
C SER A 144 -20.53 -6.58 8.00
N ARG A 145 -19.80 -6.94 9.06
CA ARG A 145 -19.80 -8.31 9.61
C ARG A 145 -21.17 -8.71 10.16
N ARG A 146 -21.80 -7.90 11.03
CA ARG A 146 -23.13 -8.17 11.60
C ARG A 146 -24.20 -8.26 10.52
N TYR A 147 -24.10 -7.45 9.47
CA TYR A 147 -24.94 -7.56 8.28
C TYR A 147 -24.72 -8.88 7.56
N SER A 148 -23.46 -9.31 7.35
CA SER A 148 -23.14 -10.58 6.70
C SER A 148 -23.55 -11.83 7.49
N GLU A 149 -23.70 -11.73 8.82
CA GLU A 149 -24.19 -12.80 9.69
C GLU A 149 -25.66 -13.17 9.41
N ASP A 150 -26.50 -12.20 8.99
CA ASP A 150 -27.93 -12.42 8.68
C ASP A 150 -28.48 -11.38 7.68
N THR A 151 -27.90 -11.34 6.47
CA THR A 151 -28.26 -10.36 5.42
C THR A 151 -29.76 -10.37 5.12
N THR A 152 -30.36 -11.56 5.12
CA THR A 152 -31.77 -11.77 4.78
C THR A 152 -32.70 -11.13 5.80
N ARG A 153 -32.40 -11.19 7.11
CA ARG A 153 -33.15 -10.45 8.12
C ARG A 153 -33.03 -8.95 7.92
N TYR A 154 -31.80 -8.43 7.82
CA TYR A 154 -31.58 -6.98 7.78
C TYR A 154 -32.19 -6.34 6.52
N ASP A 155 -32.04 -6.96 5.34
CA ASP A 155 -32.60 -6.45 4.09
C ASP A 155 -34.14 -6.46 4.07
N GLN A 156 -34.79 -7.27 4.91
CA GLN A 156 -36.24 -7.37 5.02
C GLN A 156 -36.86 -6.37 6.00
N ILE A 157 -36.07 -5.65 6.80
CA ILE A 157 -36.60 -4.67 7.77
C ILE A 157 -37.25 -3.50 7.01
N PRO A 158 -38.56 -3.26 7.17
CA PRO A 158 -39.24 -2.21 6.41
C PRO A 158 -38.95 -0.83 7.00
N VAL A 159 -38.49 0.10 6.16
CA VAL A 159 -38.13 1.47 6.55
C VAL A 159 -39.07 2.50 5.92
N CYS A 160 -39.54 3.47 6.71
CA CYS A 160 -40.14 4.69 6.20
C CYS A 160 -39.12 5.84 6.17
N ILE A 161 -39.05 6.57 5.06
CA ILE A 161 -38.23 7.79 4.92
C ILE A 161 -39.17 8.97 4.73
N VAL A 162 -39.08 9.98 5.60
CA VAL A 162 -39.93 11.17 5.58
C VAL A 162 -39.18 12.33 4.93
N MET A 163 -39.73 12.88 3.85
CA MET A 163 -39.17 14.02 3.11
C MET A 163 -40.22 15.13 2.94
N PRO A 164 -40.17 16.22 3.72
CA PRO A 164 -41.01 17.40 3.48
C PRO A 164 -40.45 18.22 2.31
N THR A 165 -41.30 18.80 1.47
CA THR A 165 -40.87 19.70 0.40
C THR A 165 -41.78 20.92 0.24
N TYR A 166 -41.20 22.01 -0.27
CA TYR A 166 -41.90 23.20 -0.77
C TYR A 166 -40.96 23.99 -1.68
N ASN A 167 -41.29 24.10 -2.96
CA ASN A 167 -40.53 24.83 -3.99
C ASN A 167 -39.05 24.43 -4.06
N ARG A 168 -38.79 23.13 -4.28
CA ARG A 168 -37.46 22.51 -4.24
C ARG A 168 -37.07 21.85 -5.55
N ALA A 169 -37.69 22.20 -6.68
CA ALA A 169 -37.38 21.61 -7.98
C ALA A 169 -35.88 21.59 -8.30
N HIS A 170 -35.18 22.67 -7.89
CA HIS A 170 -33.75 22.86 -8.08
C HIS A 170 -32.81 21.92 -7.28
N CYS A 171 -33.31 21.15 -6.31
CA CYS A 171 -32.46 20.27 -5.47
C CYS A 171 -33.08 18.92 -5.09
N ILE A 172 -34.42 18.79 -5.06
CA ILE A 172 -35.12 17.60 -4.54
C ILE A 172 -34.67 16.28 -5.19
N LEU A 173 -34.36 16.29 -6.49
CA LEU A 173 -33.87 15.10 -7.19
C LEU A 173 -32.57 14.54 -6.60
N ASN A 174 -31.68 15.38 -6.05
CA ASN A 174 -30.45 14.90 -5.42
C ASN A 174 -30.74 14.12 -4.14
N ALA A 175 -31.67 14.61 -3.33
CA ALA A 175 -32.12 13.93 -2.11
C ALA A 175 -32.81 12.60 -2.46
N ILE A 176 -33.74 12.59 -3.42
CA ILE A 176 -34.43 11.36 -3.87
C ILE A 176 -33.43 10.36 -4.47
N ASN A 177 -32.49 10.81 -5.31
CA ASN A 177 -31.45 9.94 -5.87
C ASN A 177 -30.55 9.34 -4.78
N SER A 178 -30.30 10.05 -3.67
CA SER A 178 -29.55 9.49 -2.53
C SER A 178 -30.34 8.45 -1.72
N VAL A 179 -31.69 8.47 -1.79
CA VAL A 179 -32.56 7.41 -1.28
C VAL A 179 -32.61 6.22 -2.25
N LEU A 180 -32.74 6.47 -3.56
CA LEU A 180 -32.69 5.44 -4.59
C LEU A 180 -31.36 4.68 -4.61
N ALA A 181 -30.26 5.36 -4.28
CA ALA A 181 -28.93 4.78 -4.14
C ALA A 181 -28.68 4.06 -2.79
N GLN A 182 -29.68 3.95 -1.90
CA GLN A 182 -29.50 3.19 -0.66
C GLN A 182 -29.34 1.70 -0.96
N THR A 183 -28.36 1.07 -0.32
CA THR A 183 -28.06 -0.36 -0.46
C THR A 183 -29.03 -1.25 0.30
N HIS A 184 -29.70 -0.71 1.34
CA HIS A 184 -30.92 -1.29 1.88
C HIS A 184 -32.05 -1.14 0.88
N VAL A 185 -32.79 -2.21 0.57
CA VAL A 185 -33.82 -2.19 -0.49
C VAL A 185 -35.24 -2.06 0.02
N CYS A 186 -35.52 -2.50 1.27
CA CYS A 186 -36.85 -2.47 1.87
C CYS A 186 -37.14 -1.13 2.55
N TRP A 187 -37.20 -0.07 1.75
CA TRP A 187 -37.64 1.26 2.18
C TRP A 187 -38.84 1.77 1.38
N LYS A 188 -39.53 2.74 1.95
CA LYS A 188 -40.62 3.50 1.35
C LYS A 188 -40.38 4.98 1.62
N LEU A 189 -40.31 5.77 0.56
CA LEU A 189 -40.05 7.21 0.64
C LEU A 189 -41.37 7.97 0.56
N VAL A 190 -41.73 8.67 1.63
CA VAL A 190 -42.94 9.48 1.71
C VAL A 190 -42.57 10.96 1.57
N ILE A 191 -42.86 11.51 0.39
CA ILE A 191 -42.62 12.91 0.05
C ILE A 191 -43.91 13.69 0.31
N SER A 192 -43.90 14.58 1.31
CA SER A 192 -45.03 15.47 1.59
C SER A 192 -44.73 16.88 1.08
N ASP A 193 -45.41 17.24 0.00
CA ASP A 193 -45.38 18.59 -0.57
C ASP A 193 -46.35 19.52 0.16
N ASP A 194 -45.82 20.58 0.76
CA ASP A 194 -46.55 21.63 1.48
C ASP A 194 -47.16 22.67 0.52
N GLY A 195 -47.60 22.22 -0.65
CA GLY A 195 -48.28 23.03 -1.68
C GLY A 195 -47.33 23.78 -2.62
N SER A 196 -46.33 23.12 -3.20
CA SER A 196 -45.40 23.72 -4.17
C SER A 196 -46.13 24.24 -5.42
N ASP A 197 -45.65 25.39 -5.90
CA ASP A 197 -46.09 26.07 -7.13
C ASP A 197 -45.01 26.15 -8.23
N ASP A 198 -43.85 25.52 -7.99
CA ASP A 198 -42.81 25.26 -8.99
C ASP A 198 -42.92 23.84 -9.61
N GLU A 199 -41.90 23.45 -10.38
CA GLU A 199 -41.79 22.16 -11.06
C GLU A 199 -41.60 20.95 -10.10
N THR A 200 -41.62 21.12 -8.77
CA THR A 200 -41.40 20.04 -7.79
C THR A 200 -42.36 18.86 -7.99
N GLU A 201 -43.65 19.13 -8.24
CA GLU A 201 -44.63 18.05 -8.44
C GLU A 201 -44.35 17.23 -9.70
N GLU A 202 -44.00 17.90 -10.80
CA GLU A 202 -43.69 17.25 -12.08
C GLU A 202 -42.43 16.37 -11.96
N LEU A 203 -41.37 16.91 -11.36
CA LEU A 203 -40.10 16.20 -11.15
C LEU A 203 -40.23 14.99 -10.21
N VAL A 204 -41.05 15.06 -9.16
CA VAL A 204 -41.28 13.90 -8.29
C VAL A 204 -42.15 12.85 -9.00
N ARG A 205 -43.17 13.28 -9.75
CA ARG A 205 -44.05 12.36 -10.50
C ARG A 205 -43.38 11.71 -11.70
N SER A 206 -42.29 12.27 -12.23
CA SER A 206 -41.52 11.65 -13.32
C SER A 206 -40.69 10.44 -12.88
N ILE A 207 -40.60 10.14 -11.58
CA ILE A 207 -39.79 9.03 -11.06
C ILE A 207 -40.67 7.77 -10.93
N GLU A 208 -40.44 6.80 -11.82
CA GLU A 208 -41.16 5.52 -11.85
C GLU A 208 -40.62 4.51 -10.81
N ASP A 209 -40.76 4.81 -9.51
CA ASP A 209 -40.52 3.84 -8.43
C ASP A 209 -41.73 3.73 -7.48
N SER A 210 -42.32 2.52 -7.43
CA SER A 210 -43.49 2.21 -6.59
C SER A 210 -43.29 2.40 -5.08
N ARG A 211 -42.04 2.50 -4.60
CA ARG A 211 -41.69 2.79 -3.20
C ARG A 211 -41.80 4.26 -2.84
N ILE A 212 -41.94 5.16 -3.83
CA ILE A 212 -42.07 6.60 -3.63
C ILE A 212 -43.55 6.98 -3.58
N VAL A 213 -43.97 7.55 -2.45
CA VAL A 213 -45.33 8.02 -2.20
C VAL A 213 -45.32 9.55 -2.11
N TYR A 214 -45.88 10.21 -3.12
CA TYR A 214 -46.04 11.66 -3.14
C TYR A 214 -47.41 12.09 -2.61
N ILE A 215 -47.42 13.03 -1.67
CA ILE A 215 -48.62 13.61 -1.05
C ILE A 215 -48.57 15.12 -1.26
N LYS A 216 -49.54 15.68 -1.99
CA LYS A 216 -49.70 17.14 -2.13
C LYS A 216 -50.72 17.67 -1.14
N GLY A 217 -50.26 18.53 -0.24
CA GLY A 217 -51.07 19.24 0.75
C GLY A 217 -51.42 20.68 0.34
N GLN A 218 -52.08 21.38 1.27
CA GLN A 218 -52.15 22.84 1.25
C GLN A 218 -51.12 23.40 2.23
N ARG A 219 -50.59 24.58 1.92
CA ARG A 219 -49.54 25.29 2.68
C ARG A 219 -49.89 25.42 4.18
N ALA A 220 -49.28 24.58 4.99
CA ALA A 220 -49.51 24.45 6.44
C ALA A 220 -48.21 24.41 7.27
N GLY A 221 -47.03 24.35 6.62
CA GLY A 221 -45.71 24.45 7.26
C GLY A 221 -45.04 23.11 7.52
N VAL A 222 -43.72 23.16 7.80
CA VAL A 222 -42.85 21.97 7.85
C VAL A 222 -43.31 20.90 8.85
N SER A 223 -43.82 21.28 10.02
CA SER A 223 -44.38 20.33 11.01
C SER A 223 -45.63 19.62 10.47
N ALA A 224 -46.53 20.33 9.78
CA ALA A 224 -47.72 19.75 9.19
C ALA A 224 -47.36 18.79 8.03
N ALA A 225 -46.41 19.17 7.17
CA ALA A 225 -45.91 18.32 6.09
C ALA A 225 -45.22 17.04 6.62
N ARG A 226 -44.30 17.15 7.59
CA ARG A 226 -43.69 15.97 8.22
C ARG A 226 -44.73 15.08 8.91
N ASN A 227 -45.76 15.66 9.53
CA ASN A 227 -46.85 14.89 10.14
C ASN A 227 -47.72 14.16 9.11
N ALA A 228 -48.00 14.77 7.96
CA ALA A 228 -48.73 14.15 6.87
C ALA A 228 -47.97 12.96 6.26
N ALA A 229 -46.64 13.07 6.17
CA ALA A 229 -45.76 11.96 5.77
C ALA A 229 -45.72 10.84 6.83
N LEU A 230 -45.54 11.18 8.12
CA LEU A 230 -45.55 10.20 9.21
C LEU A 230 -46.86 9.40 9.29
N ALA A 231 -47.99 10.02 8.98
CA ALA A 231 -49.30 9.35 8.91
C ALA A 231 -49.44 8.34 7.75
N LYS A 232 -48.42 8.20 6.89
CA LYS A 232 -48.31 7.17 5.84
C LYS A 232 -47.13 6.22 6.05
N CYS A 233 -46.39 6.35 7.15
CA CYS A 233 -45.33 5.41 7.52
C CYS A 233 -45.91 4.13 8.12
N ASP A 234 -45.49 3.00 7.57
CA ASP A 234 -45.89 1.62 7.91
C ASP A 234 -44.67 0.68 8.05
N GLY A 235 -43.46 1.23 8.02
CA GLY A 235 -42.22 0.51 8.34
C GLY A 235 -41.95 0.39 9.83
N GLU A 236 -41.04 -0.49 10.23
CA GLU A 236 -40.60 -0.67 11.62
C GLU A 236 -39.69 0.47 12.09
N TYR A 237 -38.90 1.03 11.18
CA TYR A 237 -38.02 2.18 11.44
C TYR A 237 -38.41 3.39 10.59
N THR A 238 -38.22 4.59 11.14
CA THR A 238 -38.45 5.87 10.49
C THR A 238 -37.18 6.70 10.47
N PHE A 239 -36.86 7.26 9.29
CA PHE A 239 -35.74 8.15 9.01
C PHE A 239 -36.25 9.44 8.36
N TYR A 240 -35.42 10.49 8.33
CA TYR A 240 -35.79 11.82 7.82
C TYR A 240 -34.73 12.38 6.88
N LEU A 241 -35.15 12.90 5.72
CA LEU A 241 -34.25 13.56 4.76
C LEU A 241 -34.89 14.86 4.26
N ASP A 242 -34.21 15.99 4.47
CA ASP A 242 -34.57 17.27 3.88
C ASP A 242 -34.00 17.39 2.45
N THR A 243 -34.73 18.08 1.57
CA THR A 243 -34.52 18.07 0.11
C THR A 243 -33.18 18.63 -0.39
N ASP A 244 -32.43 19.33 0.45
CA ASP A 244 -31.15 19.95 0.13
C ASP A 244 -29.93 19.24 0.75
N ASN A 245 -30.14 18.09 1.38
CA ASN A 245 -29.10 17.18 1.87
C ASN A 245 -29.10 15.86 1.09
N THR A 246 -28.04 15.06 1.22
CA THR A 246 -27.99 13.71 0.64
C THR A 246 -27.38 12.70 1.61
N TRP A 247 -27.80 11.44 1.50
CA TRP A 247 -27.22 10.33 2.25
C TRP A 247 -26.13 9.59 1.48
N LEU A 248 -25.21 8.94 2.19
CA LEU A 248 -24.31 7.95 1.61
C LEU A 248 -25.05 6.62 1.35
N PRO A 249 -24.65 5.80 0.35
CA PRO A 249 -25.36 4.60 -0.05
C PRO A 249 -25.67 3.58 1.07
N ASP A 250 -24.76 3.39 2.02
CA ASP A 250 -24.95 2.41 3.10
C ASP A 250 -25.59 2.99 4.37
N PHE A 251 -26.05 4.24 4.37
CA PHE A 251 -26.55 4.93 5.58
C PHE A 251 -27.70 4.18 6.25
N VAL A 252 -28.77 3.86 5.53
CA VAL A 252 -29.96 3.19 6.10
C VAL A 252 -29.59 1.80 6.63
N ARG A 253 -28.86 0.98 5.84
CA ARG A 253 -28.39 -0.35 6.26
C ARG A 253 -27.56 -0.26 7.54
N THR A 254 -26.59 0.66 7.58
CA THR A 254 -25.65 0.82 8.70
C THR A 254 -26.37 1.22 9.98
N MET A 255 -27.32 2.15 9.88
CA MET A 255 -28.18 2.55 10.99
C MET A 255 -29.07 1.40 11.47
N LEU A 256 -29.72 0.65 10.57
CA LEU A 256 -30.56 -0.49 10.93
C LEU A 256 -29.79 -1.57 11.70
N VAL A 257 -28.65 -2.00 11.16
CA VAL A 257 -27.81 -3.05 11.79
C VAL A 257 -27.34 -2.60 13.17
N PHE A 258 -26.90 -1.34 13.31
CA PHE A 258 -26.52 -0.78 14.61
C PHE A 258 -27.68 -0.72 15.60
N MET A 259 -28.88 -0.31 15.15
CA MET A 259 -30.06 -0.20 16.01
C MET A 259 -30.61 -1.56 16.43
N GLU A 260 -30.74 -2.51 15.52
CA GLU A 260 -31.16 -3.88 15.84
C GLU A 260 -30.16 -4.57 16.78
N PHE A 261 -28.86 -4.50 16.47
CA PHE A 261 -27.84 -5.15 17.29
C PHE A 261 -27.74 -4.52 18.69
N GLY A 262 -27.74 -3.19 18.79
CA GLY A 262 -27.74 -2.48 20.07
C GLY A 262 -29.08 -2.52 20.82
N GLY A 263 -30.14 -3.08 20.20
CA GLY A 263 -31.50 -3.01 20.70
C GLY A 263 -31.99 -1.56 20.88
N LEU A 264 -31.56 -0.64 20.03
CA LEU A 264 -31.82 0.79 20.16
C LEU A 264 -33.21 1.17 19.68
N ASP A 265 -33.84 2.07 20.42
CA ASP A 265 -35.12 2.68 20.07
C ASP A 265 -34.91 3.89 19.14
N ALA A 266 -33.74 4.55 19.22
CA ALA A 266 -33.33 5.69 18.42
C ALA A 266 -31.80 5.72 18.18
N ALA A 267 -31.33 6.32 17.09
CA ALA A 267 -29.90 6.53 16.84
C ALA A 267 -29.66 7.71 15.88
N TYR A 268 -28.42 8.18 15.78
CA TYR A 268 -27.98 9.08 14.71
C TYR A 268 -26.53 8.84 14.29
N SER A 269 -26.20 9.11 13.03
CA SER A 269 -24.83 9.15 12.49
C SER A 269 -24.19 10.54 12.61
N ALA A 270 -22.95 10.69 12.15
CA ALA A 270 -22.38 12.01 11.87
C ALA A 270 -22.82 12.55 10.50
N ALA A 271 -22.81 13.88 10.39
CA ALA A 271 -22.88 14.62 9.12
C ALA A 271 -21.51 15.18 8.73
N LEU A 272 -21.23 15.19 7.43
CA LEU A 272 -20.19 16.00 6.81
C LEU A 272 -20.83 17.30 6.29
N CYS A 273 -20.53 18.41 6.94
CA CYS A 273 -21.14 19.71 6.70
C CYS A 273 -20.33 20.54 5.69
N PHE A 274 -20.99 21.15 4.70
CA PHE A 274 -20.39 21.94 3.63
C PHE A 274 -20.77 23.44 3.73
N PRO A 275 -20.04 24.27 4.49
CA PRO A 275 -20.41 25.66 4.84
C PRO A 275 -20.23 26.71 3.73
N GLY A 276 -20.16 26.29 2.47
CA GLY A 276 -20.04 27.17 1.31
C GLY A 276 -18.67 27.80 1.04
N ALA A 277 -18.65 28.68 0.03
CA ALA A 277 -17.42 29.19 -0.58
C ALA A 277 -16.50 29.91 0.41
N GLY A 278 -15.24 29.48 0.48
CA GLY A 278 -14.21 30.06 1.35
C GLY A 278 -14.15 29.49 2.78
N LYS A 279 -15.12 28.66 3.19
CA LYS A 279 -15.07 27.90 4.44
C LYS A 279 -14.71 26.44 4.17
N ARG A 280 -14.06 25.78 5.13
CA ARG A 280 -13.70 24.35 5.02
C ARG A 280 -14.84 23.46 5.51
N PRO A 281 -15.11 22.32 4.87
CA PRO A 281 -16.03 21.31 5.41
C PRO A 281 -15.58 20.79 6.78
N TYR A 282 -16.55 20.37 7.60
CA TYR A 282 -16.35 19.93 8.99
C TYR A 282 -17.31 18.77 9.33
N THR A 283 -17.06 18.03 10.41
CA THR A 283 -17.94 16.94 10.86
C THR A 283 -18.76 17.35 12.09
N ARG A 284 -20.03 16.93 12.08
CA ARG A 284 -21.01 17.17 13.15
C ARG A 284 -21.59 15.83 13.61
N GLY A 285 -21.16 15.39 14.79
CA GLY A 285 -21.56 14.14 15.42
C GLY A 285 -20.65 13.83 16.60
N ASP A 286 -21.21 13.30 17.68
CA ASP A 286 -20.49 12.84 18.88
C ASP A 286 -21.43 11.98 19.74
N ASP A 287 -20.92 11.34 20.80
CA ASP A 287 -21.68 10.46 21.69
C ASP A 287 -22.94 11.13 22.29
N PHE A 288 -24.01 10.35 22.50
CA PHE A 288 -25.31 10.89 22.92
C PHE A 288 -25.39 11.16 24.44
N GLU A 289 -25.61 12.42 24.82
CA GLU A 289 -25.93 12.85 26.19
C GLU A 289 -27.21 13.70 26.17
N TRP A 290 -28.33 13.14 26.66
CA TRP A 290 -29.63 13.83 26.68
C TRP A 290 -29.58 15.18 27.42
N SER A 291 -28.82 15.27 28.52
CA SER A 291 -28.61 16.51 29.28
C SER A 291 -27.72 17.55 28.59
N ALA A 292 -26.92 17.16 27.59
CA ALA A 292 -26.25 18.09 26.68
C ALA A 292 -27.22 18.52 25.56
N CYS A 293 -28.00 17.57 25.03
CA CYS A 293 -28.98 17.85 23.98
C CYS A 293 -30.05 18.85 24.47
N LEU A 294 -30.55 18.75 25.71
CA LEU A 294 -31.48 19.72 26.29
C LEU A 294 -30.88 21.13 26.45
N LYS A 295 -29.54 21.23 26.58
CA LYS A 295 -28.85 22.52 26.63
C LYS A 295 -28.68 23.11 25.22
N GLN A 296 -28.40 22.30 24.21
CA GLN A 296 -28.14 22.77 22.85
C GLN A 296 -28.46 21.67 21.83
N ASN A 297 -29.22 22.00 20.77
CA ASN A 297 -29.45 21.06 19.68
C ASN A 297 -28.14 20.77 18.94
N TYR A 298 -27.73 19.51 18.91
CA TYR A 298 -26.53 19.08 18.19
C TYR A 298 -26.76 17.89 17.26
N VAL A 299 -27.83 17.12 17.47
CA VAL A 299 -28.26 16.03 16.59
C VAL A 299 -29.05 16.64 15.45
N ASP A 300 -28.64 16.39 14.21
CA ASP A 300 -29.40 16.83 13.05
C ASP A 300 -30.48 15.82 12.67
N MET A 301 -31.65 16.29 12.28
CA MET A 301 -32.76 15.43 11.85
C MET A 301 -32.37 14.54 10.66
N ASN A 302 -31.53 15.05 9.75
CA ASN A 302 -31.09 14.32 8.56
C ASN A 302 -30.23 13.09 8.88
N CYS A 303 -29.67 13.01 10.09
CA CYS A 303 -28.86 11.89 10.57
C CYS A 303 -29.64 10.93 11.47
N PHE A 304 -30.88 11.26 11.85
CA PHE A 304 -31.61 10.62 12.94
C PHE A 304 -32.59 9.55 12.46
N ALA A 305 -32.62 8.43 13.16
CA ALA A 305 -33.52 7.30 12.93
C ALA A 305 -34.13 6.82 14.26
N HIS A 306 -35.34 6.28 14.22
CA HIS A 306 -36.02 5.70 15.39
C HIS A 306 -37.01 4.59 15.01
N ARG A 307 -37.39 3.76 15.98
CA ARG A 307 -38.52 2.83 15.82
C ARG A 307 -39.81 3.60 15.59
N THR A 308 -40.58 3.23 14.57
CA THR A 308 -41.82 3.93 14.16
C THR A 308 -42.86 3.96 15.29
N ASP A 309 -42.85 2.97 16.18
CA ASP A 309 -43.75 2.90 17.34
C ASP A 309 -43.57 4.04 18.37
N LEU A 310 -42.47 4.79 18.32
CA LEU A 310 -42.30 6.00 19.13
C LEU A 310 -43.29 7.11 18.76
N ILE A 311 -43.80 7.11 17.52
CA ILE A 311 -44.80 8.07 17.04
C ILE A 311 -46.09 7.95 17.86
N GLU A 312 -46.57 6.73 18.09
CA GLU A 312 -47.77 6.47 18.90
C GLU A 312 -47.52 6.74 20.39
N LYS A 313 -46.32 6.40 20.89
CA LYS A 313 -45.95 6.58 22.31
C LYS A 313 -45.71 8.04 22.71
N HIS A 314 -45.20 8.86 21.81
CA HIS A 314 -44.64 10.19 22.13
C HIS A 314 -45.14 11.35 21.24
N GLY A 315 -45.99 11.05 20.26
CA GLY A 315 -46.64 12.04 19.38
C GLY A 315 -45.72 12.57 18.27
N THR A 316 -46.33 13.16 17.23
CA THR A 316 -45.64 13.66 16.03
C THR A 316 -45.00 15.04 16.24
N PHE A 317 -44.64 15.77 15.18
CA PHE A 317 -44.09 17.14 15.29
C PHE A 317 -45.13 18.14 15.78
N ASP A 318 -44.72 19.05 16.68
CA ASP A 318 -45.58 20.11 17.19
C ASP A 318 -45.78 21.21 16.12
N GLN A 319 -47.02 21.37 15.68
CA GLN A 319 -47.41 22.37 14.66
C GLN A 319 -47.43 23.81 15.18
N SER A 320 -47.32 24.02 16.50
CA SER A 320 -47.12 25.35 17.09
C SER A 320 -45.66 25.83 17.02
N LEU A 321 -44.73 24.94 16.69
CA LEU A 321 -43.34 25.27 16.38
C LEU A 321 -43.15 25.38 14.87
N THR A 322 -42.60 26.49 14.41
CA THR A 322 -42.23 26.71 13.00
C THR A 322 -40.77 26.31 12.73
N ARG A 323 -39.91 26.42 13.74
CA ARG A 323 -38.47 26.14 13.70
C ARG A 323 -37.97 25.52 15.01
N LEU A 324 -36.84 24.83 14.96
CA LEU A 324 -36.34 23.90 16.01
C LEU A 324 -37.33 22.75 16.31
N VAL A 325 -38.16 22.40 15.31
CA VAL A 325 -39.18 21.33 15.36
C VAL A 325 -38.55 19.95 15.54
N ASP A 326 -37.34 19.79 15.01
CA ASP A 326 -36.46 18.64 15.13
C ASP A 326 -36.00 18.41 16.57
N TRP A 327 -35.56 19.48 17.23
CA TRP A 327 -35.01 19.41 18.59
C TRP A 327 -36.05 18.95 19.60
N ASP A 328 -37.28 19.46 19.50
CA ASP A 328 -38.40 19.04 20.35
C ASP A 328 -38.73 17.55 20.17
N LEU A 329 -38.75 17.04 18.94
CA LEU A 329 -39.01 15.63 18.65
C LEU A 329 -37.89 14.73 19.17
N ILE A 330 -36.63 15.06 18.87
CA ILE A 330 -35.46 14.28 19.30
C ILE A 330 -35.43 14.21 20.84
N LEU A 331 -35.65 15.33 21.54
CA LEU A 331 -35.73 15.33 23.01
C LEU A 331 -36.86 14.45 23.55
N ARG A 332 -38.04 14.44 22.90
CA ARG A 332 -39.15 13.55 23.28
C ARG A 332 -38.82 12.08 23.06
N TYR A 333 -38.35 11.73 21.86
CA TYR A 333 -38.10 10.33 21.45
C TYR A 333 -36.88 9.71 22.15
N THR A 334 -35.94 10.51 22.65
CA THR A 334 -34.76 10.02 23.38
C THR A 334 -34.91 10.08 24.91
N ARG A 335 -36.03 10.61 25.43
CA ARG A 335 -36.25 10.91 26.87
C ARG A 335 -36.18 9.70 27.79
N ARG A 336 -36.68 8.55 27.32
CA ARG A 336 -36.84 7.28 28.06
C ARG A 336 -36.57 6.05 27.18
N CYS A 337 -35.74 6.24 26.16
CA CYS A 337 -35.50 5.30 25.08
C CYS A 337 -33.99 5.06 24.93
N ARG A 338 -33.59 3.87 24.45
CA ARG A 338 -32.18 3.54 24.18
C ARG A 338 -31.74 4.28 22.93
N ALA A 339 -30.98 5.36 23.14
CA ALA A 339 -30.48 6.23 22.09
C ALA A 339 -28.95 6.28 22.07
N ALA A 340 -28.33 6.11 20.89
CA ALA A 340 -26.87 6.12 20.74
C ALA A 340 -26.40 6.83 19.46
N PHE A 341 -25.11 7.15 19.42
CA PHE A 341 -24.41 7.68 18.26
C PHE A 341 -23.72 6.56 17.48
N ALA A 342 -23.96 6.51 16.17
CA ALA A 342 -23.25 5.66 15.23
C ALA A 342 -22.01 6.43 14.71
N PRO A 343 -20.77 6.01 15.01
CA PRO A 343 -19.57 6.78 14.70
C PRO A 343 -19.12 6.63 13.23
N PHE A 344 -20.02 6.90 12.29
CA PHE A 344 -19.74 6.99 10.86
C PHE A 344 -20.40 8.25 10.26
N ILE A 345 -19.88 8.73 9.13
CA ILE A 345 -20.48 9.79 8.34
C ILE A 345 -21.58 9.18 7.47
N GLY A 346 -22.83 9.46 7.80
CA GLY A 346 -23.99 8.97 7.03
C GLY A 346 -24.54 9.97 6.02
N VAL A 347 -24.26 11.26 6.23
CA VAL A 347 -24.99 12.38 5.61
C VAL A 347 -24.03 13.44 5.08
N HIS A 348 -24.25 13.87 3.84
CA HIS A 348 -23.73 15.12 3.31
C HIS A 348 -24.73 16.23 3.60
N TYR A 349 -24.36 17.13 4.51
CA TYR A 349 -25.18 18.24 4.96
C TYR A 349 -24.72 19.52 4.26
N ASP A 350 -25.56 20.10 3.41
CA ASP A 350 -25.27 21.39 2.79
C ASP A 350 -25.42 22.49 3.87
N ASP A 351 -24.37 23.25 4.16
CA ASP A 351 -24.39 24.36 5.13
C ASP A 351 -24.20 25.72 4.42
N TYR A 352 -24.53 25.80 3.13
CA TYR A 352 -24.52 27.05 2.38
C TYR A 352 -25.65 28.00 2.84
N PRO A 353 -25.37 29.31 3.03
CA PRO A 353 -26.41 30.28 3.36
C PRO A 353 -27.27 30.65 2.14
N LYS A 354 -28.33 29.87 1.90
CA LYS A 354 -29.33 30.10 0.83
C LYS A 354 -30.54 30.89 1.35
N LEU A 355 -31.02 31.87 0.58
CA LEU A 355 -32.07 32.83 0.97
C LEU A 355 -33.45 32.21 1.24
N ASP A 356 -33.66 30.98 0.77
CA ASP A 356 -34.91 30.20 0.83
C ASP A 356 -34.93 29.15 1.96
N ARG A 357 -33.89 29.11 2.82
CA ARG A 357 -33.84 28.22 3.99
C ARG A 357 -34.61 28.79 5.18
N ILE A 358 -35.48 27.99 5.80
CA ILE A 358 -36.23 28.33 7.02
C ILE A 358 -35.29 28.78 8.16
N THR A 359 -34.09 28.18 8.22
CA THR A 359 -33.00 28.54 9.15
C THR A 359 -32.50 30.00 8.99
N LEU A 360 -32.79 30.66 7.86
CA LEU A 360 -32.40 32.03 7.57
C LEU A 360 -33.60 32.99 7.41
N SER A 361 -34.80 32.50 7.11
CA SER A 361 -35.97 33.35 6.81
C SER A 361 -36.97 33.54 7.95
N GLU A 362 -37.14 32.60 8.88
CA GLU A 362 -38.27 32.66 9.85
C GLU A 362 -38.05 33.51 11.11
N TYR A 363 -36.81 33.69 11.57
CA TYR A 363 -36.52 34.48 12.78
C TYR A 363 -35.71 35.71 12.43
N ALA A 364 -36.37 36.88 12.46
CA ALA A 364 -35.78 38.18 12.15
C ALA A 364 -34.84 38.71 13.25
N SER A 365 -34.81 38.09 14.44
CA SER A 365 -33.97 38.53 15.55
C SER A 365 -33.50 37.37 16.43
N LYS A 366 -32.33 37.54 17.06
CA LYS A 366 -31.77 36.60 18.03
C LYS A 366 -32.71 36.34 19.22
N GLN A 367 -33.44 37.36 19.67
CA GLN A 367 -34.39 37.26 20.78
C GLN A 367 -35.48 36.22 20.49
N GLN A 368 -36.04 36.18 19.28
CA GLN A 368 -37.08 35.22 18.90
C GLN A 368 -36.57 33.77 18.91
N LEU A 369 -35.31 33.54 18.54
CA LEU A 369 -34.65 32.24 18.63
C LEU A 369 -34.39 31.84 20.09
N ASP A 370 -33.89 32.77 20.92
CA ASP A 370 -33.65 32.54 22.35
C ASP A 370 -34.97 32.22 23.09
N ASP A 371 -36.05 32.94 22.80
CA ASP A 371 -37.39 32.68 23.34
C ASP A 371 -37.95 31.32 22.90
N ALA A 372 -37.75 30.93 21.63
CA ALA A 372 -38.15 29.62 21.12
C ALA A 372 -37.36 28.48 21.81
N MET A 373 -36.06 28.65 22.02
CA MET A 373 -35.25 27.69 22.76
C MET A 373 -35.69 27.56 24.22
N GLN A 374 -36.07 28.66 24.87
CA GLN A 374 -36.64 28.61 26.23
C GLN A 374 -37.98 27.86 26.27
N ARG A 375 -38.88 28.07 25.29
CA ARG A 375 -40.15 27.33 25.20
C ARG A 375 -39.94 25.83 25.03
N ILE A 376 -38.99 25.41 24.20
CA ILE A 376 -38.65 23.98 24.05
C ILE A 376 -38.11 23.42 25.37
N ARG A 377 -37.15 24.09 26.01
CA ARG A 377 -36.64 23.65 27.34
C ARG A 377 -37.75 23.55 28.38
N ALA A 378 -38.65 24.53 28.46
CA ALA A 378 -39.77 24.55 29.41
C ALA A 378 -40.75 23.38 29.23
N LYS A 379 -40.95 22.85 28.01
CA LYS A 379 -41.73 21.61 27.78
C LYS A 379 -41.08 20.37 28.40
N HIS A 380 -39.77 20.43 28.65
CA HIS A 380 -38.95 19.34 29.19
C HIS A 380 -38.48 19.60 30.65
N GLU A 381 -38.77 20.78 31.21
CA GLU A 381 -38.50 21.12 32.61
C GLU A 381 -39.30 20.23 33.58
N GLY A 382 -38.73 19.97 34.75
CA GLY A 382 -39.33 19.10 35.78
C GLY A 382 -39.01 17.61 35.64
N PHE A 383 -38.19 17.20 34.67
CA PHE A 383 -37.67 15.83 34.60
C PHE A 383 -36.30 15.70 35.30
N ASP A 384 -36.18 14.69 36.15
CA ASP A 384 -34.95 14.36 36.85
C ASP A 384 -33.97 13.65 35.90
N ALA A 385 -32.79 14.24 35.69
CA ALA A 385 -31.73 13.65 34.89
C ALA A 385 -31.20 12.32 35.48
N ASP A 386 -31.40 12.08 36.78
CA ASP A 386 -31.09 10.79 37.41
C ASP A 386 -32.11 9.69 37.05
N GLU A 387 -33.27 10.01 36.48
CA GLU A 387 -34.20 8.98 35.99
C GLU A 387 -33.77 8.43 34.63
N THR A 388 -33.26 9.28 33.72
CA THR A 388 -32.66 8.82 32.45
C THR A 388 -31.42 7.95 32.71
N ARG A 389 -30.64 8.24 33.77
CA ARG A 389 -29.54 7.37 34.26
C ARG A 389 -29.99 6.01 34.80
N ARG A 390 -31.28 5.80 35.11
CA ARG A 390 -31.81 4.51 35.59
C ARG A 390 -32.29 3.59 34.46
N LEU A 391 -32.62 4.17 33.31
CA LEU A 391 -32.96 3.44 32.07
C LEU A 391 -31.73 3.21 31.18
N ALA A 392 -30.68 4.04 31.33
CA ALA A 392 -29.33 3.63 30.98
C ALA A 392 -28.91 2.40 31.80
N ILE A 393 -28.24 1.45 31.14
CA ILE A 393 -27.90 0.12 31.67
C ILE A 393 -27.16 0.25 33.01
N ARG A 394 -27.73 -0.32 34.09
CA ARG A 394 -27.11 -0.29 35.42
C ARG A 394 -25.95 -1.28 35.52
N PRO A 395 -24.80 -0.88 36.11
CA PRO A 395 -23.66 -1.77 36.34
C PRO A 395 -23.91 -2.75 37.50
N MET A 396 -23.28 -3.92 37.46
CA MET A 396 -23.15 -4.82 38.62
C MET A 396 -22.25 -4.20 39.70
N ALA A 397 -22.45 -4.63 40.94
CA ALA A 397 -21.94 -3.93 42.12
C ALA A 397 -20.47 -4.22 42.48
N GLU A 398 -19.78 -3.14 42.84
CA GLU A 398 -18.69 -3.03 43.83
C GLU A 398 -17.49 -4.02 43.72
N GLY A 399 -16.45 -3.56 43.01
CA GLY A 399 -15.11 -4.15 43.09
C GLY A 399 -14.00 -3.32 42.41
N ALA A 400 -14.29 -2.75 41.24
CA ALA A 400 -13.30 -2.04 40.42
C ALA A 400 -13.64 -0.54 40.25
N MET A 401 -12.88 0.33 40.92
CA MET A 401 -12.93 1.78 40.70
C MET A 401 -11.62 2.27 40.07
N GLN A 402 -11.58 2.41 38.74
CA GLN A 402 -11.02 3.58 38.06
C GLN A 402 -11.22 3.57 36.52
N ARG A 403 -11.74 4.70 36.01
CA ARG A 403 -11.77 5.19 34.59
C ARG A 403 -12.93 4.75 33.67
N ARG A 404 -13.88 5.69 33.54
CA ARG A 404 -14.62 6.13 32.31
C ARG A 404 -15.31 5.08 31.43
N PHE A 405 -16.62 4.91 31.64
CA PHE A 405 -17.51 4.12 30.79
C PHE A 405 -18.50 4.98 29.98
N VAL A 406 -18.13 5.17 28.71
CA VAL A 406 -18.96 5.43 27.52
C VAL A 406 -18.39 4.64 26.32
N PRO A 407 -17.07 4.33 26.22
CA PRO A 407 -16.54 3.45 25.18
C PRO A 407 -17.19 2.06 25.12
N ALA A 408 -17.66 1.50 26.24
CA ALA A 408 -18.00 0.07 26.38
C ALA A 408 -19.04 -0.54 25.42
N VAL A 409 -19.87 0.23 24.68
CA VAL A 409 -20.63 -0.38 23.58
C VAL A 409 -19.70 -0.64 22.39
N VAL A 410 -18.89 0.35 21.98
CA VAL A 410 -17.91 0.19 20.90
C VAL A 410 -16.73 -0.69 21.34
N GLU A 411 -16.31 -0.64 22.60
CA GLU A 411 -15.27 -1.53 23.13
C GLU A 411 -15.78 -2.97 23.32
N ALA A 412 -17.00 -3.24 23.82
CA ALA A 412 -17.52 -4.61 23.83
C ALA A 412 -17.75 -5.15 22.40
N LEU A 413 -18.11 -4.28 21.46
CA LEU A 413 -18.17 -4.59 20.03
C LEU A 413 -16.79 -4.85 19.40
N LEU A 414 -15.71 -4.34 19.99
CA LEU A 414 -14.33 -4.59 19.57
C LEU A 414 -13.66 -5.73 20.35
N GLU A 415 -14.17 -6.08 21.53
CA GLU A 415 -13.76 -7.25 22.31
C GLU A 415 -14.47 -8.54 21.81
N GLU A 416 -15.67 -8.46 21.20
CA GLU A 416 -16.32 -9.57 20.48
C GLU A 416 -15.82 -9.76 19.02
N VAL A 417 -14.58 -9.36 18.72
CA VAL A 417 -13.94 -9.63 17.41
C VAL A 417 -13.40 -11.07 17.35
N GLU A 418 -14.30 -12.05 17.47
CA GLU A 418 -14.10 -13.35 16.82
C GLU A 418 -14.23 -13.15 15.31
N VAL A 419 -13.10 -13.03 14.62
CA VAL A 419 -13.04 -12.99 13.15
C VAL A 419 -13.95 -14.07 12.55
N ILE A 420 -14.92 -13.68 11.72
CA ILE A 420 -15.64 -14.61 10.83
C ILE A 420 -14.96 -14.56 9.47
N PRO A 421 -14.24 -15.61 9.05
CA PRO A 421 -13.77 -15.73 7.68
C PRO A 421 -14.94 -16.08 6.74
N SER A 422 -14.77 -15.78 5.46
CA SER A 422 -15.51 -16.48 4.42
C SER A 422 -15.15 -17.97 4.50
N SER A 423 -16.17 -18.83 4.59
CA SER A 423 -16.09 -20.27 4.97
C SER A 423 -15.51 -20.52 6.38
N ASP A 424 -15.68 -21.75 6.87
CA ASP A 424 -15.27 -22.21 8.22
C ASP A 424 -13.99 -21.55 8.75
N PRO A 425 -13.95 -21.10 10.03
CA PRO A 425 -12.79 -20.40 10.55
C PRO A 425 -11.52 -21.24 10.37
N LEU A 426 -10.46 -20.58 9.89
CA LEU A 426 -9.22 -21.24 9.48
C LEU A 426 -8.47 -21.74 10.72
N ARG A 427 -8.61 -23.05 10.97
CA ARG A 427 -8.14 -23.78 12.14
C ARG A 427 -7.03 -24.71 11.70
N ILE A 428 -5.80 -24.22 11.84
CA ILE A 428 -4.60 -24.78 11.24
C ILE A 428 -4.08 -25.90 12.14
N GLY A 429 -3.88 -27.09 11.56
CA GLY A 429 -3.11 -28.17 12.18
C GLY A 429 -1.69 -28.19 11.63
N TYR A 430 -0.73 -27.75 12.42
CA TYR A 430 0.68 -27.70 12.02
C TYR A 430 1.36 -29.01 12.43
N VAL A 431 1.60 -29.90 11.46
CA VAL A 431 2.02 -31.29 11.69
C VAL A 431 3.51 -31.44 11.44
N LEU A 432 4.23 -31.84 12.49
CA LEU A 432 5.67 -32.02 12.56
C LEU A 432 6.00 -33.49 12.88
N TRP A 433 7.22 -33.91 12.54
CA TRP A 433 7.77 -35.15 13.09
C TRP A 433 8.53 -34.86 14.37
N ASP A 434 9.58 -34.06 14.27
CA ASP A 434 10.36 -33.57 15.41
C ASP A 434 9.84 -32.19 15.84
N TRP A 435 9.81 -31.94 17.15
CA TRP A 435 9.70 -30.57 17.66
C TRP A 435 10.85 -29.71 17.09
N PRO A 436 10.64 -28.43 16.70
CA PRO A 436 11.66 -27.67 16.00
C PRO A 436 12.97 -27.56 16.79
N ALA A 437 14.07 -27.95 16.16
CA ALA A 437 15.41 -27.77 16.71
C ALA A 437 15.90 -26.31 16.57
N LEU A 438 16.96 -25.94 17.29
CA LEU A 438 17.62 -24.62 17.17
C LEU A 438 17.99 -24.23 15.72
N SER A 439 18.17 -25.20 14.81
CA SER A 439 18.44 -24.96 13.38
C SER A 439 17.19 -24.92 12.48
N GLN A 440 15.98 -24.89 13.06
CA GLN A 440 14.69 -24.91 12.36
C GLN A 440 13.80 -23.71 12.77
N THR A 441 14.43 -22.58 13.11
CA THR A 441 13.77 -21.32 13.52
C THR A 441 12.74 -20.79 12.53
N PHE A 442 12.84 -21.14 11.24
CA PHE A 442 11.85 -20.78 10.22
C PHE A 442 10.46 -21.37 10.51
N VAL A 443 10.38 -22.59 11.05
CA VAL A 443 9.12 -23.25 11.44
C VAL A 443 8.45 -22.47 12.57
N LEU A 444 9.20 -22.17 13.64
CA LEU A 444 8.68 -21.40 14.77
C LEU A 444 8.33 -19.96 14.39
N THR A 445 9.05 -19.36 13.44
CA THR A 445 8.77 -18.00 12.96
C THR A 445 7.49 -17.95 12.13
N GLU A 446 7.21 -18.98 11.34
CA GLU A 446 5.94 -19.14 10.62
C GLU A 446 4.75 -19.34 11.58
N ILE A 447 4.87 -20.29 12.50
CA ILE A 447 3.84 -20.58 13.52
C ILE A 447 3.57 -19.33 14.36
N ARG A 448 4.62 -18.64 14.82
CA ARG A 448 4.53 -17.36 15.55
C ARG A 448 3.74 -16.32 14.78
N SER A 449 4.07 -16.09 13.50
CA SER A 449 3.37 -15.10 12.69
C SER A 449 1.89 -15.43 12.52
N LEU A 450 1.53 -16.71 12.37
CA LEU A 450 0.14 -17.14 12.33
C LEU A 450 -0.58 -16.89 13.67
N CYS A 451 0.06 -17.18 14.80
CA CYS A 451 -0.50 -16.92 16.14
C CYS A 451 -0.66 -15.41 16.42
N GLU A 452 0.36 -14.60 16.11
CA GLU A 452 0.37 -13.13 16.26
C GLU A 452 -0.69 -12.44 15.37
N ARG A 453 -1.05 -13.05 14.23
CA ARG A 453 -2.14 -12.62 13.34
C ARG A 453 -3.52 -13.13 13.78
N GLY A 454 -3.63 -13.81 14.91
CA GLY A 454 -4.90 -14.28 15.49
C GLY A 454 -5.50 -15.54 14.86
N PHE A 455 -4.71 -16.35 14.14
CA PHE A 455 -5.20 -17.65 13.64
C PHE A 455 -5.15 -18.73 14.73
N ASP A 456 -6.16 -19.62 14.76
CA ASP A 456 -6.14 -20.82 15.59
C ASP A 456 -5.14 -21.83 15.01
N VAL A 457 -3.95 -21.88 15.60
CA VAL A 457 -2.88 -22.83 15.26
C VAL A 457 -2.67 -23.82 16.39
N LYS A 458 -2.70 -25.11 16.06
CA LYS A 458 -2.31 -26.20 16.96
C LYS A 458 -1.19 -27.02 16.33
N VAL A 459 -0.12 -27.21 17.09
CA VAL A 459 1.06 -27.97 16.66
C VAL A 459 0.94 -29.41 17.11
N TYR A 460 1.14 -30.35 16.19
CA TYR A 460 1.21 -31.79 16.47
C TYR A 460 2.60 -32.28 16.11
N TYR A 461 3.28 -32.96 17.03
CA TYR A 461 4.65 -33.47 16.81
C TYR A 461 4.78 -34.90 17.34
N ARG A 462 5.71 -35.69 16.81
CA ARG A 462 5.90 -37.08 17.22
C ARG A 462 7.04 -37.24 18.24
N VAL A 463 8.16 -36.58 18.01
CA VAL A 463 9.42 -36.77 18.73
C VAL A 463 9.93 -35.43 19.26
N TRP A 464 10.53 -35.42 20.43
CA TRP A 464 11.28 -34.27 20.94
C TRP A 464 12.68 -34.24 20.31
N ALA A 465 13.09 -33.11 19.75
CA ALA A 465 14.43 -32.95 19.19
C ALA A 465 15.52 -32.93 20.30
N ASP A 466 16.73 -33.39 19.96
CA ASP A 466 17.89 -33.46 20.87
C ASP A 466 18.29 -32.09 21.46
N GLN A 467 18.03 -31.01 20.73
CA GLN A 467 18.30 -29.62 21.07
C GLN A 467 17.11 -28.77 20.59
N PRO A 468 16.00 -28.75 21.37
CA PRO A 468 14.79 -28.04 20.99
C PRO A 468 15.04 -26.54 20.99
N ALA A 469 14.38 -25.80 20.10
CA ALA A 469 14.34 -24.35 20.16
C ALA A 469 13.34 -23.89 21.24
N ASP A 470 13.72 -22.83 21.97
CA ASP A 470 12.83 -22.17 22.93
C ASP A 470 11.66 -21.49 22.21
N VAL A 471 10.47 -21.65 22.77
CA VAL A 471 9.25 -20.98 22.29
C VAL A 471 8.89 -19.85 23.24
N ASN A 472 8.89 -18.63 22.71
CA ASN A 472 8.66 -17.39 23.45
C ASN A 472 7.31 -16.72 23.15
N PHE A 473 6.37 -17.47 22.56
CA PHE A 473 5.02 -17.04 22.20
C PHE A 473 4.01 -18.15 22.55
N PRO A 474 2.73 -17.83 22.83
CA PRO A 474 1.73 -18.84 23.16
C PRO A 474 1.37 -19.68 21.92
N VAL A 475 1.49 -21.00 22.03
CA VAL A 475 0.99 -21.96 21.04
C VAL A 475 0.69 -23.30 21.72
N ASP A 476 -0.45 -23.92 21.36
CA ASP A 476 -0.81 -25.25 21.83
C ASP A 476 -0.03 -26.32 21.06
N ALA A 477 0.68 -27.18 21.79
CA ALA A 477 1.50 -28.25 21.21
C ALA A 477 1.15 -29.63 21.82
N TYR A 478 0.90 -30.61 20.96
CA TYR A 478 0.48 -31.96 21.34
C TYR A 478 1.45 -33.00 20.77
N GLN A 479 1.97 -33.88 21.62
CA GLN A 479 2.74 -35.03 21.17
C GLN A 479 1.79 -36.15 20.70
N VAL A 480 2.09 -36.80 19.57
CA VAL A 480 1.28 -37.88 18.99
C VAL A 480 2.12 -39.11 18.64
N ALA A 481 1.58 -40.31 18.88
CA ALA A 481 2.23 -41.57 18.56
C ALA A 481 2.13 -41.99 17.08
N GLY A 482 1.21 -41.41 16.32
CA GLY A 482 0.96 -41.73 14.91
C GLY A 482 -0.32 -41.14 14.35
N GLU A 483 -0.72 -41.62 13.17
CA GLU A 483 -1.88 -41.10 12.41
C GLU A 483 -3.21 -41.21 13.16
N ASP A 484 -3.48 -42.30 13.89
CA ASP A 484 -4.73 -42.51 14.62
C ASP A 484 -4.96 -41.45 15.72
N GLU A 485 -3.91 -41.11 16.47
CA GLU A 485 -3.98 -40.11 17.54
C GLU A 485 -4.03 -38.69 16.97
N LEU A 486 -3.28 -38.42 15.89
CA LEU A 486 -3.40 -37.16 15.16
C LEU A 486 -4.82 -36.99 14.60
N LEU A 487 -5.42 -38.03 14.04
CA LEU A 487 -6.80 -38.01 13.53
C LEU A 487 -7.80 -37.71 14.66
N ALA A 488 -7.66 -38.37 15.80
CA ALA A 488 -8.52 -38.15 16.96
C ALA A 488 -8.43 -36.70 17.48
N LEU A 489 -7.22 -36.17 17.63
CA LEU A 489 -7.00 -34.78 18.06
C LEU A 489 -7.46 -33.77 17.00
N CYS A 490 -7.19 -33.98 15.72
CA CYS A 490 -7.65 -33.09 14.66
C CYS A 490 -9.18 -33.03 14.55
N LYS A 491 -9.89 -34.14 14.84
CA LYS A 491 -11.36 -34.15 15.00
C LYS A 491 -11.80 -33.36 16.24
N ALA A 492 -11.20 -33.64 17.41
CA ALA A 492 -11.55 -32.98 18.66
C ALA A 492 -11.29 -31.45 18.61
N HIS A 493 -10.19 -31.04 17.97
CA HIS A 493 -9.81 -29.65 17.75
C HIS A 493 -10.39 -29.04 16.47
N GLN A 494 -11.23 -29.76 15.73
CA GLN A 494 -11.93 -29.30 14.52
C GLN A 494 -11.00 -28.58 13.52
N ARG A 495 -9.86 -29.20 13.17
CA ARG A 495 -8.92 -28.61 12.19
C ARG A 495 -9.57 -28.54 10.80
N THR A 496 -9.42 -27.40 10.12
CA THR A 496 -10.00 -27.15 8.78
C THR A 496 -8.95 -27.13 7.67
N CYS A 497 -7.66 -27.04 8.01
CA CYS A 497 -6.56 -27.39 7.11
C CYS A 497 -5.37 -27.98 7.90
N LEU A 498 -4.49 -28.71 7.20
CA LEU A 498 -3.23 -29.21 7.75
C LEU A 498 -2.01 -28.68 6.98
N HIS A 499 -0.89 -28.50 7.66
CA HIS A 499 0.38 -28.11 7.05
C HIS A 499 1.57 -28.90 7.59
N SER A 500 2.55 -29.22 6.73
CA SER A 500 3.84 -29.77 7.17
C SER A 500 5.03 -29.08 6.47
N PRO A 501 6.04 -28.61 7.22
CA PRO A 501 7.23 -27.95 6.65
C PRO A 501 8.25 -28.93 6.03
N PHE A 502 7.97 -30.23 6.06
CA PHE A 502 8.78 -31.31 5.46
C PHE A 502 7.88 -32.38 4.85
N VAL A 503 8.32 -33.01 3.76
CA VAL A 503 7.57 -34.09 3.08
C VAL A 503 7.64 -35.39 3.88
N TYR A 504 8.86 -35.83 4.18
CA TYR A 504 9.11 -37.09 4.88
C TYR A 504 9.84 -36.82 6.19
N PRO A 505 9.42 -37.44 7.31
CA PRO A 505 8.30 -38.39 7.42
C PRO A 505 6.92 -37.76 7.69
N ALA A 506 6.84 -36.49 8.13
CA ALA A 506 5.62 -35.89 8.69
C ALA A 506 4.43 -35.89 7.70
N ALA A 507 4.59 -35.32 6.51
CA ALA A 507 3.49 -35.25 5.55
C ALA A 507 3.09 -36.65 5.04
N THR A 508 4.08 -37.48 4.74
CA THR A 508 3.90 -38.82 4.18
C THR A 508 3.17 -39.78 5.13
N LEU A 509 3.53 -39.78 6.41
CA LEU A 509 3.09 -40.79 7.38
C LEU A 509 1.99 -40.31 8.33
N MET A 510 1.64 -39.01 8.32
CA MET A 510 0.64 -38.46 9.24
C MET A 510 -0.27 -37.44 8.54
N THR A 511 0.28 -36.37 7.95
CA THR A 511 -0.55 -35.25 7.45
C THR A 511 -1.46 -35.64 6.30
N TRP A 512 -0.92 -36.31 5.28
CA TRP A 512 -1.71 -36.77 4.13
C TRP A 512 -2.77 -37.81 4.51
N PRO A 513 -2.45 -38.96 5.16
CA PRO A 513 -3.48 -39.95 5.49
C PRO A 513 -4.55 -39.41 6.46
N VAL A 514 -4.22 -38.47 7.34
CA VAL A 514 -5.21 -37.80 8.20
C VAL A 514 -6.04 -36.78 7.41
N ALA A 515 -5.46 -36.02 6.48
CA ALA A 515 -6.19 -35.09 5.62
C ALA A 515 -7.26 -35.82 4.78
N GLU A 516 -6.90 -36.93 4.13
CA GLU A 516 -7.81 -37.79 3.37
C GLU A 516 -8.97 -38.32 4.25
N GLN A 517 -8.66 -38.81 5.45
CA GLN A 517 -9.67 -39.34 6.39
C GLN A 517 -10.59 -38.28 7.01
N LEU A 518 -10.18 -37.01 6.99
CA LEU A 518 -10.97 -35.87 7.46
C LEU A 518 -11.72 -35.17 6.32
N GLY A 519 -11.29 -35.33 5.07
CA GLY A 519 -11.77 -34.53 3.94
C GLY A 519 -11.30 -33.07 3.98
N VAL A 520 -10.17 -32.76 4.66
CA VAL A 520 -9.67 -31.38 4.83
C VAL A 520 -8.47 -31.10 3.93
N PRO A 521 -8.34 -29.88 3.39
CA PRO A 521 -7.19 -29.50 2.57
C PRO A 521 -5.86 -29.53 3.35
N PHE A 522 -4.77 -29.81 2.64
CA PHE A 522 -3.42 -29.73 3.18
C PHE A 522 -2.41 -29.08 2.22
N THR A 523 -1.34 -28.53 2.78
CA THR A 523 -0.14 -28.12 2.04
C THR A 523 1.12 -28.67 2.70
N LEU A 524 2.20 -28.76 1.94
CA LEU A 524 3.48 -29.24 2.46
C LEU A 524 4.66 -28.48 1.85
N MET A 525 5.77 -28.32 2.57
CA MET A 525 7.02 -27.79 2.04
C MET A 525 8.02 -28.92 1.78
N ALA A 526 8.75 -28.85 0.68
CA ALA A 526 9.82 -29.78 0.35
C ALA A 526 11.19 -29.16 0.62
N GLY A 527 11.88 -29.65 1.66
CA GLY A 527 13.23 -29.24 2.02
C GLY A 527 14.32 -29.96 1.22
N GLY A 528 15.58 -29.56 1.42
CA GLY A 528 16.75 -30.23 0.79
C GLY A 528 16.79 -31.74 1.04
N VAL A 529 16.50 -32.15 2.28
CA VAL A 529 16.51 -33.56 2.70
C VAL A 529 15.38 -34.40 2.09
N ASP A 530 14.27 -33.78 1.67
CA ASP A 530 13.13 -34.48 1.09
C ASP A 530 13.38 -34.92 -0.36
N VAL A 531 14.06 -34.05 -1.14
CA VAL A 531 14.29 -34.22 -2.59
C VAL A 531 15.69 -34.74 -2.94
N ALA A 532 16.63 -34.78 -1.98
CA ALA A 532 18.02 -35.15 -2.26
C ALA A 532 18.54 -36.38 -1.49
N HIS A 533 18.04 -36.65 -0.27
CA HIS A 533 18.48 -37.81 0.51
C HIS A 533 17.98 -39.11 -0.13
N TYR A 534 18.89 -40.02 -0.49
CA TYR A 534 18.58 -41.17 -1.36
C TYR A 534 17.49 -42.10 -0.81
N GLU A 535 17.40 -42.24 0.52
CA GLU A 535 16.34 -43.05 1.16
C GLU A 535 15.02 -42.29 1.31
N ASN A 536 15.04 -40.95 1.37
CA ASN A 536 13.80 -40.17 1.47
C ASN A 536 13.11 -40.09 0.11
N ILE A 537 13.86 -39.91 -0.99
CA ILE A 537 13.32 -39.93 -2.36
C ILE A 537 12.50 -41.20 -2.61
N LYS A 538 12.97 -42.36 -2.12
CA LYS A 538 12.27 -43.65 -2.24
C LYS A 538 10.99 -43.77 -1.40
N ARG A 539 10.83 -42.93 -0.38
CA ARG A 539 9.80 -43.08 0.67
C ARG A 539 8.82 -41.91 0.76
N ASN A 540 9.18 -40.73 0.25
CA ASN A 540 8.44 -39.48 0.44
C ASN A 540 7.08 -39.43 -0.29
N ARG A 541 6.90 -40.23 -1.35
CA ARG A 541 5.68 -40.32 -2.17
C ARG A 541 5.13 -38.93 -2.61
N VAL A 542 6.01 -37.95 -2.82
CA VAL A 542 5.60 -36.53 -2.98
C VAL A 542 4.69 -36.28 -4.18
N GLY A 543 4.92 -36.91 -5.32
CA GLY A 543 4.04 -36.80 -6.49
C GLY A 543 2.68 -37.47 -6.31
N GLU A 544 2.61 -38.55 -5.53
CA GLU A 544 1.36 -39.24 -5.19
C GLU A 544 0.53 -38.36 -4.24
N MET A 545 1.14 -37.83 -3.18
CA MET A 545 0.49 -36.86 -2.28
C MET A 545 0.00 -35.62 -3.03
N ALA A 546 0.86 -35.05 -3.89
CA ALA A 546 0.51 -33.89 -4.69
C ALA A 546 -0.58 -34.18 -5.74
N SER A 547 -0.84 -35.45 -6.09
CA SER A 547 -1.95 -35.80 -6.98
C SER A 547 -3.31 -35.71 -6.30
N SER A 548 -3.40 -35.81 -4.96
CA SER A 548 -4.65 -35.65 -4.19
C SER A 548 -5.32 -34.30 -4.43
N GLU A 549 -6.65 -34.29 -4.60
CA GLU A 549 -7.46 -33.07 -4.70
C GLU A 549 -7.40 -32.21 -3.43
N LEU A 550 -7.17 -32.84 -2.27
CA LEU A 550 -6.99 -32.15 -0.98
C LEU A 550 -5.60 -31.51 -0.83
N CYS A 551 -4.60 -31.96 -1.60
CA CYS A 551 -3.29 -31.31 -1.63
C CYS A 551 -3.39 -30.00 -2.41
N LEU A 552 -3.53 -28.88 -1.68
CA LEU A 552 -3.62 -27.56 -2.28
C LEU A 552 -2.29 -27.10 -2.88
N GLY A 553 -1.14 -27.57 -2.37
CA GLY A 553 0.16 -27.26 -2.97
C GLY A 553 1.39 -27.72 -2.19
N VAL A 554 2.50 -27.77 -2.93
CA VAL A 554 3.84 -28.12 -2.48
C VAL A 554 4.72 -26.86 -2.56
N VAL A 555 5.17 -26.35 -1.42
CA VAL A 555 6.07 -25.20 -1.35
C VAL A 555 7.50 -25.63 -1.66
N THR A 556 8.16 -24.91 -2.58
CA THR A 556 9.48 -25.26 -3.13
C THR A 556 10.50 -24.12 -3.01
N LEU A 557 11.66 -24.45 -2.45
CA LEU A 557 12.72 -23.51 -2.05
C LEU A 557 13.43 -22.78 -3.21
N GLY A 558 13.20 -23.18 -4.47
CA GLY A 558 13.82 -22.53 -5.61
C GLY A 558 13.74 -23.32 -6.91
N SER A 559 14.52 -22.88 -7.89
CA SER A 559 14.54 -23.44 -9.25
C SER A 559 14.94 -24.93 -9.26
N PHE A 560 16.02 -25.28 -8.56
CA PHE A 560 16.52 -26.65 -8.42
C PHE A 560 15.49 -27.55 -7.73
N HIS A 561 14.87 -27.09 -6.63
CA HIS A 561 13.82 -27.87 -5.95
C HIS A 561 12.56 -28.04 -6.80
N ARG A 562 12.14 -26.99 -7.53
CA ARG A 562 11.00 -27.07 -8.46
C ARG A 562 11.22 -28.14 -9.52
N ASP A 563 12.40 -28.17 -10.14
CA ASP A 563 12.69 -29.10 -11.23
C ASP A 563 12.75 -30.55 -10.73
N LEU A 564 13.37 -30.81 -9.57
CA LEU A 564 13.32 -32.13 -8.92
C LEU A 564 11.90 -32.57 -8.54
N LEU A 565 11.04 -31.64 -8.08
CA LEU A 565 9.66 -31.99 -7.72
C LEU A 565 8.80 -32.31 -8.96
N LEU A 566 9.02 -31.61 -10.08
CA LEU A 566 8.42 -31.96 -11.37
C LEU A 566 8.84 -33.38 -11.82
N GLU A 567 10.13 -33.72 -11.69
CA GLU A 567 10.65 -35.08 -11.95
C GLU A 567 10.04 -36.12 -10.99
N CYS A 568 9.79 -35.77 -9.74
CA CYS A 568 9.08 -36.60 -8.76
C CYS A 568 7.56 -36.71 -9.02
N GLY A 569 7.04 -36.15 -10.10
CA GLY A 569 5.63 -36.23 -10.51
C GLY A 569 4.69 -35.23 -9.81
N VAL A 570 5.21 -34.18 -9.16
CA VAL A 570 4.37 -33.12 -8.60
C VAL A 570 3.75 -32.29 -9.75
N PRO A 571 2.41 -32.11 -9.79
CA PRO A 571 1.78 -31.29 -10.82
C PRO A 571 2.28 -29.84 -10.78
N SER A 572 2.64 -29.28 -11.94
CA SER A 572 3.22 -27.93 -12.04
C SER A 572 2.35 -26.82 -11.44
N HIS A 573 1.02 -26.94 -11.57
CA HIS A 573 0.04 -26.01 -11.01
C HIS A 573 -0.12 -26.10 -9.47
N LYS A 574 0.50 -27.11 -8.82
CA LYS A 574 0.55 -27.25 -7.36
C LYS A 574 1.88 -26.81 -6.75
N LEU A 575 2.86 -26.38 -7.55
CA LEU A 575 4.13 -25.89 -7.05
C LEU A 575 4.04 -24.41 -6.63
N ILE A 576 4.23 -24.16 -5.33
CA ILE A 576 4.26 -22.82 -4.74
C ILE A 576 5.72 -22.40 -4.58
N LEU A 577 6.20 -21.51 -5.46
CA LEU A 577 7.59 -21.04 -5.45
C LEU A 577 7.80 -19.93 -4.40
N GLU A 578 7.83 -20.32 -3.13
CA GLU A 578 8.10 -19.43 -1.98
C GLU A 578 9.23 -19.98 -1.11
N ARG A 579 9.79 -19.16 -0.21
CA ARG A 579 10.96 -19.51 0.60
C ARG A 579 10.58 -19.92 2.02
N GLN A 580 11.53 -20.44 2.78
CA GLN A 580 11.35 -20.60 4.22
C GLN A 580 11.05 -19.25 4.88
N SER A 581 10.16 -19.27 5.86
CA SER A 581 9.73 -18.11 6.64
C SER A 581 10.88 -17.58 7.51
N VAL A 582 11.63 -16.59 7.00
CA VAL A 582 12.77 -15.95 7.70
C VAL A 582 12.40 -14.54 8.16
N ASP A 583 12.69 -14.25 9.43
CA ASP A 583 12.64 -12.92 10.03
C ASP A 583 13.92 -12.13 9.70
N LEU A 584 13.89 -11.40 8.59
CA LEU A 584 15.05 -10.64 8.13
C LEU A 584 15.23 -9.34 8.94
N PRO A 585 16.46 -9.01 9.39
CA PRO A 585 16.73 -7.79 10.13
C PRO A 585 16.42 -6.55 9.29
N ALA A 586 15.75 -5.57 9.88
CA ALA A 586 15.25 -4.39 9.18
C ALA A 586 16.32 -3.35 8.79
N ALA A 587 17.55 -3.49 9.28
CA ALA A 587 18.67 -2.60 9.02
C ALA A 587 19.99 -3.38 8.97
N PRO A 588 20.95 -2.95 8.13
CA PRO A 588 22.29 -3.53 8.10
C PRO A 588 23.08 -3.20 9.36
N LEU A 589 24.15 -3.96 9.62
CA LEU A 589 25.06 -3.68 10.72
C LEU A 589 25.90 -2.42 10.45
N PRO A 590 26.21 -1.62 11.48
CA PRO A 590 27.23 -0.59 11.36
C PRO A 590 28.58 -1.26 11.04
N ARG A 591 29.25 -0.77 10.00
CA ARG A 591 30.60 -1.21 9.61
C ARG A 591 31.62 -0.15 10.02
N GLY A 592 32.67 -0.58 10.71
CA GLY A 592 33.83 0.27 11.01
C GLY A 592 34.87 0.24 9.89
N ASP A 593 35.70 1.27 9.82
CA ASP A 593 36.72 1.46 8.76
C ASP A 593 37.89 0.44 8.82
N GLN A 594 38.00 -0.35 9.89
CA GLN A 594 39.08 -1.32 10.10
C GLN A 594 38.58 -2.76 9.95
N ARG A 595 39.16 -3.50 9.00
CA ARG A 595 38.91 -4.93 8.80
C ARG A 595 39.95 -5.80 9.51
N GLY A 596 39.49 -6.87 10.15
CA GLY A 596 40.34 -7.82 10.89
C GLY A 596 40.73 -9.07 10.11
N LYS A 597 40.24 -9.23 8.88
CA LYS A 597 40.23 -10.49 8.10
C LYS A 597 39.60 -11.65 8.87
N ARG A 598 38.41 -11.43 9.43
CA ARG A 598 37.64 -12.43 10.17
C ARG A 598 36.60 -13.14 9.32
N VAL A 599 36.69 -14.46 9.27
CA VAL A 599 35.76 -15.37 8.60
C VAL A 599 34.89 -16.06 9.64
N LEU A 600 33.58 -15.82 9.59
CA LEU A 600 32.59 -16.44 10.48
C LEU A 600 31.83 -17.57 9.77
N CYS A 601 31.55 -18.65 10.48
CA CYS A 601 30.56 -19.65 10.07
C CYS A 601 29.63 -19.98 11.26
N VAL A 602 28.32 -20.07 11.00
CA VAL A 602 27.32 -20.50 11.98
C VAL A 602 26.50 -21.63 11.36
N ALA A 603 26.69 -22.86 11.83
CA ALA A 603 26.08 -24.06 11.23
C ALA A 603 26.09 -25.29 12.14
N ARG A 604 25.16 -26.23 11.91
CA ARG A 604 25.19 -27.57 12.53
C ARG A 604 26.38 -28.38 11.99
N PHE A 605 27.10 -29.09 12.85
CA PHE A 605 28.30 -29.85 12.49
C PHE A 605 27.93 -31.22 11.89
N ILE A 606 27.50 -31.17 10.63
CA ILE A 606 27.12 -32.29 9.76
C ILE A 606 27.75 -32.12 8.38
N GLU A 607 27.99 -33.24 7.68
CA GLU A 607 28.78 -33.32 6.44
C GLU A 607 28.40 -32.26 5.40
N LYS A 608 27.10 -32.13 5.09
CA LYS A 608 26.57 -31.22 4.07
C LYS A 608 26.83 -29.72 4.29
N LYS A 609 27.28 -29.30 5.48
CA LYS A 609 27.68 -27.91 5.76
C LYS A 609 29.14 -27.61 5.37
N GLY A 610 29.92 -28.64 5.03
CA GLY A 610 31.26 -28.51 4.45
C GLY A 610 32.33 -27.85 5.33
N ILE A 611 32.12 -27.81 6.65
CA ILE A 611 33.04 -27.18 7.60
C ILE A 611 34.47 -27.78 7.52
N GLU A 612 34.59 -29.06 7.15
CA GLU A 612 35.88 -29.70 6.84
C GLU A 612 36.69 -28.93 5.78
N TYR A 613 36.06 -28.53 4.68
CA TYR A 613 36.72 -27.75 3.62
C TYR A 613 37.08 -26.34 4.08
N LEU A 614 36.30 -25.75 5.00
CA LEU A 614 36.63 -24.46 5.63
C LEU A 614 37.87 -24.57 6.54
N ILE A 615 38.01 -25.68 7.28
CA ILE A 615 39.22 -25.99 8.08
C ILE A 615 40.43 -26.15 7.15
N GLN A 616 40.29 -26.88 6.04
CA GLN A 616 41.34 -27.06 5.03
C GLN A 616 41.70 -25.75 4.32
N ALA A 617 40.74 -24.84 4.10
CA ALA A 617 40.99 -23.51 3.57
C ALA A 617 41.73 -22.59 4.55
N ALA A 618 41.42 -22.67 5.86
CA ALA A 618 42.09 -21.88 6.89
C ALA A 618 43.60 -22.14 6.98
N ALA A 619 44.03 -23.40 6.72
CA ALA A 619 45.44 -23.78 6.59
C ALA A 619 46.20 -23.01 5.49
N ARG A 620 45.47 -22.44 4.52
CA ARG A 620 45.99 -21.74 3.33
C ARG A 620 45.77 -20.22 3.39
N ILE A 621 45.11 -19.73 4.45
CA ILE A 621 44.85 -18.31 4.70
C ILE A 621 45.27 -17.97 6.14
N PRO A 622 46.57 -18.06 6.48
CA PRO A 622 47.08 -17.86 7.84
C PRO A 622 47.00 -16.39 8.31
N ASP A 623 46.77 -15.44 7.40
CA ASP A 623 46.54 -14.02 7.67
C ASP A 623 45.08 -13.67 7.97
N ALA A 624 44.20 -14.67 8.08
CA ALA A 624 42.80 -14.52 8.44
C ALA A 624 42.43 -15.38 9.66
N GLU A 625 41.54 -14.86 10.50
CA GLU A 625 40.98 -15.52 11.68
C GLU A 625 39.66 -16.21 11.32
N PHE A 626 39.53 -17.51 11.59
CA PHE A 626 38.34 -18.31 11.31
C PHE A 626 37.63 -18.67 12.62
N ILE A 627 36.33 -18.38 12.70
CA ILE A 627 35.50 -18.63 13.88
C ILE A 627 34.26 -19.40 13.43
N VAL A 628 34.04 -20.59 14.00
CA VAL A 628 32.91 -21.46 13.67
C VAL A 628 32.09 -21.77 14.92
N HIS A 629 30.82 -21.36 14.92
CA HIS A 629 29.88 -21.63 16.00
C HIS A 629 28.87 -22.71 15.61
N GLY A 630 28.61 -23.65 16.51
CA GLY A 630 27.59 -24.68 16.31
C GLY A 630 27.78 -25.95 17.12
N TYR A 631 27.03 -26.98 16.75
CA TYR A 631 27.02 -28.29 17.40
C TYR A 631 26.67 -29.40 16.41
N GLY A 632 27.08 -30.63 16.69
CA GLY A 632 26.72 -31.80 15.89
C GLY A 632 27.72 -32.95 16.02
N PRO A 633 27.41 -34.11 15.41
CA PRO A 633 28.20 -35.34 15.56
C PRO A 633 29.66 -35.21 15.06
N LEU A 634 29.96 -34.26 14.18
CA LEU A 634 31.31 -34.10 13.61
C LEU A 634 32.26 -33.24 14.46
N ARG A 635 31.83 -32.69 15.61
CA ARG A 635 32.66 -31.80 16.46
C ARG A 635 34.06 -32.37 16.74
N THR A 636 34.13 -33.59 17.27
CA THR A 636 35.40 -34.25 17.63
C THR A 636 36.27 -34.57 16.41
N GLN A 637 35.67 -34.77 15.23
CA GLN A 637 36.42 -34.97 13.99
C GLN A 637 37.05 -33.66 13.50
N TYR A 638 36.31 -32.54 13.61
CA TYR A 638 36.83 -31.20 13.30
C TYR A 638 37.94 -30.77 14.26
N GLU A 639 37.75 -30.97 15.58
CA GLU A 639 38.78 -30.72 16.60
C GLU A 639 40.07 -31.52 16.32
N LYS A 640 39.93 -32.79 15.91
CA LYS A 640 41.06 -33.63 15.50
C LYS A 640 41.75 -33.11 14.23
N LEU A 641 40.99 -32.73 13.20
CA LEU A 641 41.55 -32.20 11.94
C LEU A 641 42.30 -30.87 12.16
N ILE A 642 41.77 -29.98 13.00
CA ILE A 642 42.41 -28.73 13.40
C ILE A 642 43.76 -29.00 14.08
N ALA A 643 43.82 -29.99 14.97
CA ALA A 643 45.04 -30.41 15.64
C ALA A 643 46.05 -31.09 14.68
N GLU A 644 45.57 -31.92 13.75
CA GLU A 644 46.40 -32.59 12.73
C GLU A 644 47.01 -31.60 11.73
N LEU A 645 46.30 -30.52 11.40
CA LEU A 645 46.78 -29.44 10.54
C LEU A 645 47.56 -28.35 11.31
N GLY A 646 47.60 -28.41 12.64
CA GLY A 646 48.33 -27.46 13.49
C GLY A 646 47.80 -26.03 13.45
N LEU A 647 46.49 -25.84 13.24
CA LEU A 647 45.90 -24.51 13.03
C LEU A 647 45.79 -23.71 14.32
N VAL A 648 46.33 -22.49 14.31
CA VAL A 648 46.22 -21.51 15.42
C VAL A 648 45.27 -20.36 15.09
N ASN A 649 44.83 -20.26 13.83
CA ASN A 649 43.92 -19.22 13.33
C ASN A 649 42.48 -19.72 13.17
N PHE A 650 42.13 -20.87 13.77
CA PHE A 650 40.79 -21.47 13.67
C PHE A 650 40.23 -21.77 15.06
N THR A 651 39.04 -21.23 15.36
CA THR A 651 38.36 -21.39 16.65
C THR A 651 36.99 -22.05 16.45
N ILE A 652 36.73 -23.13 17.19
CA ILE A 652 35.37 -23.68 17.34
C ILE A 652 34.77 -23.07 18.62
N GLY A 653 33.71 -22.28 18.44
CA GLY A 653 32.93 -21.68 19.52
C GLY A 653 31.66 -22.48 19.83
N GLU A 654 31.09 -22.25 21.01
CA GLU A 654 29.81 -22.85 21.41
C GLU A 654 28.62 -22.30 20.58
N PRO A 655 27.49 -23.01 20.54
CA PRO A 655 26.27 -22.56 19.87
C PRO A 655 25.81 -21.17 20.32
N LEU A 656 25.45 -20.31 19.37
CA LEU A 656 24.89 -18.99 19.63
C LEU A 656 23.37 -19.12 19.76
N ASN A 657 22.86 -18.98 20.99
CA ASN A 657 21.46 -19.27 21.31
C ASN A 657 20.61 -17.99 21.49
N ALA A 658 21.24 -16.83 21.66
CA ALA A 658 20.56 -15.53 21.77
C ALA A 658 20.80 -14.65 20.54
N ARG A 659 19.79 -13.85 20.15
CA ARG A 659 19.87 -12.96 18.97
C ARG A 659 20.99 -11.94 19.09
N GLU A 660 21.24 -11.45 20.29
CA GLU A 660 22.31 -10.49 20.62
C GLU A 660 23.69 -11.09 20.41
N GLN A 661 23.88 -12.37 20.77
CA GLN A 661 25.15 -13.09 20.54
C GLN A 661 25.40 -13.30 19.05
N LEU A 662 24.35 -13.65 18.30
CA LEU A 662 24.43 -13.85 16.86
C LEU A 662 24.73 -12.54 16.11
N LEU A 663 24.06 -11.43 16.48
CA LEU A 663 24.34 -10.10 15.94
C LEU A 663 25.77 -9.63 16.26
N ALA A 664 26.25 -9.82 17.50
CA ALA A 664 27.62 -9.48 17.88
C ALA A 664 28.67 -10.28 17.10
N ALA A 665 28.40 -11.56 16.80
CA ALA A 665 29.27 -12.37 15.94
C ALA A 665 29.30 -11.84 14.50
N TYR A 666 28.14 -11.49 13.92
CA TYR A 666 28.06 -10.91 12.57
C TYR A 666 28.71 -9.52 12.48
N GLU A 667 28.64 -8.70 13.53
CA GLU A 667 29.26 -7.37 13.61
C GLU A 667 30.79 -7.47 13.69
N ALA A 668 31.31 -8.46 14.43
CA ALA A 668 32.73 -8.70 14.58
C ALA A 668 33.41 -9.34 13.35
N ALA A 669 32.65 -9.86 12.38
CA ALA A 669 33.13 -10.58 11.21
C ALA A 669 33.24 -9.70 9.96
N ASP A 670 34.25 -9.98 9.11
CA ASP A 670 34.44 -9.31 7.81
C ASP A 670 33.77 -10.09 6.67
N VAL A 671 33.74 -11.42 6.77
CA VAL A 671 33.18 -12.34 5.77
C VAL A 671 32.44 -13.47 6.49
N PHE A 672 31.30 -13.90 5.97
CA PHE A 672 30.62 -15.13 6.38
C PHE A 672 30.88 -16.24 5.36
N ALA A 673 31.28 -17.42 5.82
CA ALA A 673 31.59 -18.57 4.96
C ALA A 673 30.73 -19.79 5.31
N LEU A 674 30.04 -20.34 4.32
CA LEU A 674 29.29 -21.60 4.45
C LEU A 674 29.40 -22.44 3.16
N PRO A 675 30.47 -23.22 3.00
CA PRO A 675 30.74 -23.99 1.78
C PRO A 675 29.95 -25.32 1.76
N CYS A 676 28.64 -25.25 1.54
CA CYS A 676 27.77 -26.43 1.54
C CYS A 676 28.16 -27.47 0.47
N VAL A 677 28.00 -28.75 0.80
CA VAL A 677 28.30 -29.89 -0.08
C VAL A 677 27.14 -30.89 -0.11
N ARG A 678 27.15 -31.80 -1.09
CA ARG A 678 26.30 -32.98 -1.06
C ARG A 678 26.98 -34.05 -0.19
N ALA A 679 26.29 -34.49 0.86
CA ALA A 679 26.74 -35.56 1.73
C ALA A 679 26.68 -36.94 1.04
N ALA A 680 27.40 -37.92 1.57
CA ALA A 680 27.49 -39.28 1.02
C ALA A 680 26.13 -40.00 0.90
N ASN A 681 25.15 -39.65 1.73
CA ASN A 681 23.77 -40.14 1.68
C ASN A 681 22.86 -39.38 0.69
N GLY A 682 23.42 -38.47 -0.09
CA GLY A 682 22.73 -37.63 -1.08
C GLY A 682 22.16 -36.32 -0.53
N ASP A 683 22.06 -36.16 0.80
CA ASP A 683 21.51 -34.96 1.43
C ASP A 683 22.35 -33.72 1.11
N LEU A 684 21.68 -32.57 0.99
CA LEU A 684 22.29 -31.27 0.73
C LEU A 684 21.52 -30.18 1.48
N ASP A 685 22.10 -28.99 1.54
CA ASP A 685 21.32 -27.82 1.98
C ASP A 685 20.56 -27.24 0.79
N GLY A 686 19.24 -27.10 0.92
CA GLY A 686 18.40 -26.64 -0.18
C GLY A 686 18.49 -25.14 -0.40
N LEU A 687 18.58 -24.38 0.70
CA LEU A 687 18.84 -22.95 0.76
C LEU A 687 19.09 -22.58 2.23
N PRO A 688 20.34 -22.38 2.68
CA PRO A 688 20.62 -22.04 4.07
C PRO A 688 20.02 -20.67 4.46
N THR A 689 19.07 -20.64 5.40
CA THR A 689 18.43 -19.38 5.87
C THR A 689 19.43 -18.37 6.42
N VAL A 690 20.50 -18.86 7.06
CA VAL A 690 21.60 -18.05 7.59
C VAL A 690 22.27 -17.18 6.53
N LEU A 691 22.27 -17.58 5.24
CA LEU A 691 22.75 -16.72 4.15
C LEU A 691 21.83 -15.52 3.93
N LEU A 692 20.51 -15.69 4.01
CA LEU A 692 19.55 -14.58 3.88
C LEU A 692 19.70 -13.58 5.03
N GLU A 693 19.80 -14.07 6.27
CA GLU A 693 20.02 -13.26 7.47
C GLU A 693 21.32 -12.45 7.36
N THR A 694 22.40 -13.13 6.99
CA THR A 694 23.74 -12.55 6.81
C THR A 694 23.78 -11.49 5.70
N MET A 695 23.16 -11.77 4.55
CA MET A 695 23.06 -10.83 3.43
C MET A 695 22.21 -9.61 3.78
N ALA A 696 21.10 -9.78 4.53
CA ALA A 696 20.27 -8.67 5.02
C ALA A 696 21.00 -7.77 6.03
N LEU A 697 21.98 -8.30 6.76
CA LEU A 697 22.87 -7.52 7.64
C LEU A 697 24.00 -6.79 6.89
N GLY A 698 24.18 -7.04 5.58
CA GLY A 698 25.30 -6.50 4.81
C GLY A 698 26.65 -7.11 5.23
N LEU A 699 26.70 -8.42 5.50
CA LEU A 699 27.94 -9.18 5.65
C LEU A 699 28.22 -9.95 4.34
N PRO A 700 29.37 -9.75 3.66
CA PRO A 700 29.72 -10.52 2.47
C PRO A 700 29.69 -12.02 2.72
N VAL A 701 29.04 -12.77 1.82
CA VAL A 701 28.91 -14.23 1.91
C VAL A 701 29.82 -14.94 0.92
N VAL A 702 30.46 -16.02 1.38
CA VAL A 702 31.20 -16.98 0.56
C VAL A 702 30.55 -18.35 0.75
N THR A 703 30.02 -18.94 -0.32
CA THR A 703 29.28 -20.21 -0.25
C THR A 703 29.45 -21.01 -1.53
N SER A 704 28.81 -22.17 -1.63
CA SER A 704 29.04 -23.12 -2.72
C SER A 704 27.92 -23.08 -3.77
N ASP A 705 28.29 -23.33 -5.02
CA ASP A 705 27.41 -23.46 -6.17
C ASP A 705 26.62 -24.78 -6.10
N ILE A 706 25.60 -24.82 -5.23
CA ILE A 706 24.79 -26.02 -4.98
C ILE A 706 23.32 -25.70 -4.66
N ALA A 707 22.42 -26.54 -5.15
CA ALA A 707 20.96 -26.44 -4.98
C ALA A 707 20.41 -25.06 -5.37
N ASN A 708 19.60 -24.40 -4.53
CA ASN A 708 19.08 -23.05 -4.83
C ASN A 708 20.02 -21.93 -4.34
N THR A 709 21.23 -22.23 -3.88
CA THR A 709 22.18 -21.18 -3.48
C THR A 709 22.46 -20.15 -4.60
N PRO A 710 22.59 -20.56 -5.88
CA PRO A 710 22.72 -19.63 -7.01
C PRO A 710 21.47 -18.81 -7.35
N ASP A 711 20.28 -19.23 -6.87
CA ASP A 711 19.08 -18.37 -6.96
C ASP A 711 19.23 -17.14 -6.02
N LEU A 712 20.00 -17.25 -4.94
CA LEU A 712 20.20 -16.19 -3.94
C LEU A 712 21.53 -15.42 -4.13
N VAL A 713 22.65 -16.14 -4.17
CA VAL A 713 24.00 -15.60 -4.24
C VAL A 713 24.48 -15.61 -5.69
N VAL A 714 24.92 -14.45 -6.18
CA VAL A 714 25.46 -14.25 -7.53
C VAL A 714 26.93 -13.84 -7.40
N ASP A 715 27.84 -14.62 -8.00
CA ASP A 715 29.28 -14.49 -7.79
C ASP A 715 29.85 -13.12 -8.19
N GLY A 716 30.55 -12.47 -7.26
CA GLY A 716 31.09 -11.12 -7.43
C GLY A 716 30.03 -10.01 -7.38
N VAL A 717 28.77 -10.33 -7.05
CA VAL A 717 27.64 -9.40 -7.13
C VAL A 717 26.91 -9.25 -5.80
N THR A 718 26.41 -10.34 -5.24
CA THR A 718 25.74 -10.38 -3.92
C THR A 718 26.50 -11.23 -2.89
N GLY A 719 27.62 -11.80 -3.30
CA GLY A 719 28.52 -12.66 -2.54
C GLY A 719 29.51 -13.34 -3.51
N TYR A 720 30.18 -14.39 -3.05
CA TYR A 720 31.07 -15.21 -3.89
C TYR A 720 30.68 -16.68 -3.84
N LEU A 721 30.80 -17.35 -4.99
CA LEU A 721 30.53 -18.78 -5.14
C LEU A 721 31.84 -19.56 -5.32
N CYS A 722 31.88 -20.76 -4.75
CA CYS A 722 32.94 -21.75 -4.95
C CYS A 722 32.35 -23.10 -5.38
N GLN A 723 33.18 -23.96 -5.98
CA GLN A 723 32.76 -25.31 -6.34
C GLN A 723 32.58 -26.19 -5.08
N PRO A 724 31.48 -26.97 -4.96
CA PRO A 724 31.23 -27.77 -3.77
C PRO A 724 32.33 -28.82 -3.53
N GLY A 725 32.94 -28.78 -2.34
CA GLY A 725 34.01 -29.71 -1.95
C GLY A 725 35.40 -29.40 -2.53
N ASP A 726 35.56 -28.27 -3.24
CA ASP A 726 36.83 -27.82 -3.79
C ASP A 726 37.48 -26.74 -2.89
N VAL A 727 38.59 -27.11 -2.25
CA VAL A 727 39.35 -26.20 -1.37
C VAL A 727 40.06 -25.10 -2.17
N ASP A 728 40.51 -25.37 -3.41
CA ASP A 728 41.16 -24.35 -4.24
C ASP A 728 40.16 -23.25 -4.63
N SER A 729 38.97 -23.67 -5.08
CA SER A 729 37.87 -22.74 -5.39
C SER A 729 37.40 -21.96 -4.15
N LEU A 730 37.26 -22.61 -3.00
CA LEU A 730 36.89 -21.96 -1.74
C LEU A 730 37.95 -20.94 -1.28
N VAL A 731 39.23 -21.29 -1.33
CA VAL A 731 40.33 -20.37 -0.99
C VAL A 731 40.35 -19.16 -1.94
N ALA A 732 40.11 -19.37 -3.23
CA ALA A 732 40.02 -18.27 -4.20
C ALA A 732 38.83 -17.32 -3.90
N ALA A 733 37.66 -17.87 -3.56
CA ALA A 733 36.48 -17.07 -3.18
C ALA A 733 36.68 -16.31 -1.87
N LEU A 734 37.26 -16.95 -0.84
CA LEU A 734 37.61 -16.31 0.43
C LEU A 734 38.63 -15.18 0.23
N ARG A 735 39.68 -15.40 -0.56
CA ARG A 735 40.67 -14.37 -0.91
C ARG A 735 40.04 -13.18 -1.61
N ARG A 736 39.19 -13.41 -2.63
CA ARG A 736 38.42 -12.34 -3.29
C ARG A 736 37.64 -11.52 -2.27
N SER A 737 36.93 -12.16 -1.34
CA SER A 737 36.13 -11.44 -0.33
C SER A 737 36.97 -10.69 0.72
N LEU A 738 38.07 -11.28 1.19
CA LEU A 738 38.92 -10.69 2.25
C LEU A 738 39.80 -9.55 1.74
N ASP A 739 40.26 -9.65 0.48
CA ASP A 739 41.17 -8.69 -0.15
C ASP A 739 40.43 -7.65 -1.03
N ALA A 740 39.10 -7.75 -1.16
CA ALA A 740 38.24 -6.79 -1.89
C ALA A 740 38.25 -5.38 -1.28
N GLY A 741 38.19 -4.36 -2.15
CA GLY A 741 38.17 -2.96 -1.74
C GLY A 741 36.93 -2.56 -0.92
N GLU A 742 37.00 -1.42 -0.24
CA GLU A 742 35.87 -0.91 0.54
C GLU A 742 34.63 -0.66 -0.33
N SER A 743 34.83 -0.01 -1.48
CA SER A 743 33.78 0.30 -2.47
C SER A 743 33.10 -0.95 -3.04
N GLU A 744 33.88 -1.99 -3.34
CA GLU A 744 33.39 -3.27 -3.87
C GLU A 744 32.48 -3.97 -2.86
N ILE A 745 32.94 -4.08 -1.61
CA ILE A 745 32.16 -4.68 -0.52
C ILE A 745 30.93 -3.84 -0.17
N ARG A 746 31.00 -2.50 -0.19
CA ARG A 746 29.83 -1.64 0.04
C ARG A 746 28.76 -1.87 -1.03
N SER A 747 29.17 -1.88 -2.31
CA SER A 747 28.29 -2.19 -3.45
C SER A 747 27.65 -3.58 -3.32
N MET A 748 28.48 -4.60 -3.05
CA MET A 748 28.03 -5.99 -2.86
C MET A 748 27.04 -6.12 -1.70
N SER A 749 27.30 -5.42 -0.58
CA SER A 749 26.43 -5.44 0.59
C SER A 749 25.09 -4.78 0.30
N GLU A 750 25.07 -3.61 -0.35
CA GLU A 750 23.81 -2.98 -0.78
C GLU A 750 22.97 -3.86 -1.71
N LEU A 751 23.64 -4.57 -2.63
CA LEU A 751 23.01 -5.55 -3.53
C LEU A 751 22.49 -6.77 -2.76
N ALA A 752 23.29 -7.32 -1.85
CA ALA A 752 22.95 -8.47 -1.03
C ALA A 752 21.74 -8.20 -0.11
N ILE A 753 21.68 -7.02 0.52
CA ILE A 753 20.55 -6.58 1.35
C ILE A 753 19.27 -6.54 0.52
N ARG A 754 19.28 -5.82 -0.62
CA ARG A 754 18.13 -5.73 -1.53
C ARG A 754 17.71 -7.09 -2.05
N ARG A 755 18.69 -7.96 -2.39
CA ARG A 755 18.44 -9.32 -2.85
C ARG A 755 17.75 -10.13 -1.76
N ALA A 756 18.28 -10.16 -0.54
CA ALA A 756 17.70 -10.92 0.57
C ALA A 756 16.25 -10.50 0.87
N HIS A 757 15.99 -9.19 1.06
CA HIS A 757 14.63 -8.67 1.30
C HIS A 757 13.69 -8.84 0.10
N GLY A 758 14.21 -8.82 -1.13
CA GLY A 758 13.44 -9.08 -2.35
C GLY A 758 13.12 -10.56 -2.59
N TYR A 759 13.97 -11.45 -2.08
CA TYR A 759 13.96 -12.89 -2.38
C TYR A 759 13.23 -13.74 -1.33
N ALA A 760 13.24 -13.32 -0.07
CA ALA A 760 12.55 -13.99 1.02
C ALA A 760 11.87 -12.98 1.96
N GLY A 761 11.11 -13.48 2.92
CA GLY A 761 10.56 -12.69 4.02
C GLY A 761 9.31 -13.33 4.60
N LEU A 762 9.19 -13.29 5.92
CA LEU A 762 8.10 -13.88 6.70
C LEU A 762 6.70 -13.60 6.13
N GLY A 763 6.42 -12.34 5.77
CA GLY A 763 5.14 -11.95 5.17
C GLY A 763 4.83 -12.77 3.90
N ARG A 764 5.77 -12.83 2.94
CA ARG A 764 5.56 -13.48 1.64
C ARG A 764 5.08 -14.92 1.80
N THR A 765 5.83 -15.75 2.52
CA THR A 765 5.55 -17.19 2.67
C THR A 765 4.23 -17.42 3.41
N VAL A 766 4.01 -16.72 4.53
CA VAL A 766 2.77 -16.83 5.31
C VAL A 766 1.56 -16.37 4.50
N ASP A 767 1.67 -15.26 3.76
CA ASP A 767 0.59 -14.72 2.93
C ASP A 767 0.24 -15.65 1.76
N ALA A 768 1.23 -16.31 1.15
CA ALA A 768 0.99 -17.31 0.11
C ALA A 768 0.27 -18.55 0.64
N LEU A 769 0.69 -19.05 1.82
CA LEU A 769 0.02 -20.16 2.50
C LEU A 769 -1.42 -19.78 2.88
N LEU A 770 -1.63 -18.61 3.49
CA LEU A 770 -2.94 -18.10 3.85
C LEU A 770 -3.85 -17.89 2.64
N ALA A 771 -3.34 -17.34 1.53
CA ALA A 771 -4.11 -17.18 0.29
C ALA A 771 -4.57 -18.53 -0.26
N ARG A 772 -3.69 -19.55 -0.21
CA ARG A 772 -4.02 -20.92 -0.64
C ARG A 772 -5.03 -21.59 0.30
N TRP A 773 -4.84 -21.52 1.62
CA TRP A 773 -5.73 -22.14 2.60
C TRP A 773 -7.12 -21.47 2.66
N ARG A 774 -7.19 -20.14 2.49
CA ARG A 774 -8.46 -19.40 2.40
C ARG A 774 -9.20 -19.61 1.08
N ARG A 775 -8.55 -20.18 0.07
CA ARG A 775 -9.11 -20.44 -1.27
C ARG A 775 -9.80 -19.21 -1.88
N ARG A 776 -9.24 -18.02 -1.66
CA ARG A 776 -9.74 -16.74 -2.23
C ARG A 776 -9.46 -16.76 -3.74
N PRO A 777 -10.46 -16.90 -4.61
CA PRO A 777 -10.22 -16.92 -6.04
C PRO A 777 -9.85 -15.52 -6.56
N ILE A 778 -9.26 -15.48 -7.76
CA ILE A 778 -9.17 -14.28 -8.60
C ILE A 778 -9.86 -14.53 -9.94
N ASP A 779 -10.36 -13.46 -10.56
CA ASP A 779 -10.91 -13.53 -11.92
C ASP A 779 -9.84 -13.03 -12.90
N ILE A 780 -9.32 -13.89 -13.76
CA ILE A 780 -8.47 -13.48 -14.88
C ILE A 780 -9.39 -13.34 -16.09
N PHE A 781 -9.36 -12.20 -16.77
CA PHE A 781 -10.22 -11.98 -17.93
C PHE A 781 -9.47 -11.46 -19.16
N LEU A 782 -9.97 -11.89 -20.32
CA LEU A 782 -9.43 -11.57 -21.63
C LEU A 782 -10.58 -11.15 -22.56
N VAL A 783 -10.31 -10.22 -23.47
CA VAL A 783 -11.23 -9.88 -24.56
C VAL A 783 -10.65 -10.37 -25.87
N THR A 784 -11.37 -11.23 -26.59
CA THR A 784 -10.92 -11.81 -27.88
C THR A 784 -11.65 -11.20 -29.06
N PHE A 785 -10.92 -11.01 -30.17
CA PHE A 785 -11.46 -10.70 -31.48
C PHE A 785 -10.49 -11.24 -32.55
N ASP A 786 -10.93 -12.25 -33.29
CA ASP A 786 -10.20 -12.93 -34.36
C ASP A 786 -11.12 -13.13 -35.56
N VAL A 787 -10.75 -12.57 -36.69
CA VAL A 787 -11.50 -12.62 -37.96
C VAL A 787 -10.51 -12.75 -39.13
N PRO A 788 -10.93 -13.20 -40.33
CA PRO A 788 -10.03 -13.30 -41.48
C PRO A 788 -9.30 -11.97 -41.77
N GLY A 789 -7.97 -12.01 -41.82
CA GLY A 789 -7.08 -10.84 -41.90
C GLY A 789 -6.69 -10.21 -40.55
N TYR A 790 -7.14 -10.76 -39.43
CA TYR A 790 -6.77 -10.39 -38.06
C TYR A 790 -6.66 -11.64 -37.16
N GLU A 791 -5.93 -12.66 -37.63
CA GLU A 791 -5.78 -13.93 -36.94
C GLU A 791 -4.74 -13.87 -35.80
N ASN A 792 -5.10 -14.35 -34.60
CA ASN A 792 -4.22 -14.39 -33.42
C ASN A 792 -4.36 -15.66 -32.55
N VAL A 793 -5.14 -16.65 -32.99
CA VAL A 793 -5.43 -17.91 -32.27
C VAL A 793 -4.22 -18.59 -31.60
N GLN A 794 -3.03 -18.54 -32.23
CA GLN A 794 -1.84 -19.20 -31.71
C GLN A 794 -1.20 -18.47 -30.52
N ASP A 795 -1.28 -17.15 -30.49
CA ASP A 795 -0.84 -16.33 -29.36
C ASP A 795 -1.86 -16.43 -28.22
N THR A 796 -3.16 -16.34 -28.52
CA THR A 796 -4.23 -16.50 -27.51
C THR A 796 -4.17 -17.84 -26.80
N ILE A 797 -3.99 -18.95 -27.53
CA ILE A 797 -3.82 -20.28 -26.92
C ILE A 797 -2.58 -20.34 -26.04
N GLU A 798 -1.46 -19.75 -26.44
CA GLU A 798 -0.24 -19.73 -25.61
C GLU A 798 -0.44 -18.88 -24.35
N ILE A 799 -1.08 -17.72 -24.46
CA ILE A 799 -1.40 -16.84 -23.33
C ILE A 799 -2.28 -17.58 -22.30
N ILE A 800 -3.34 -18.26 -22.74
CA ILE A 800 -4.21 -19.02 -21.83
C ILE A 800 -3.47 -20.23 -21.23
N ARG A 801 -2.68 -20.98 -22.02
CA ARG A 801 -1.80 -22.04 -21.47
C ARG A 801 -0.84 -21.51 -20.41
N ARG A 802 -0.32 -20.28 -20.58
CA ARG A 802 0.57 -19.64 -19.62
C ARG A 802 -0.17 -19.17 -18.37
N ILE A 803 -1.43 -18.72 -18.46
CA ILE A 803 -2.30 -18.54 -17.27
C ILE A 803 -2.37 -19.84 -16.46
N TYR A 804 -2.77 -20.95 -17.09
CA TYR A 804 -2.89 -22.25 -16.40
C TYR A 804 -1.56 -22.82 -15.89
N ARG A 805 -0.43 -22.46 -16.50
CA ARG A 805 0.90 -22.92 -16.10
C ARG A 805 1.49 -22.12 -14.94
N PHE A 806 1.25 -20.81 -14.89
CA PHE A 806 2.00 -19.89 -14.03
C PHE A 806 1.19 -19.28 -12.87
N THR A 807 -0.14 -19.34 -12.90
CA THR A 807 -0.99 -18.88 -11.79
C THR A 807 -0.98 -19.88 -10.62
N VAL A 808 -0.89 -19.38 -9.38
CA VAL A 808 -0.77 -20.15 -8.12
C VAL A 808 -1.98 -19.97 -7.19
N MET A 809 -2.62 -18.80 -7.19
CA MET A 809 -3.92 -18.60 -6.52
C MET A 809 -5.00 -19.51 -7.13
N ASP A 810 -6.10 -19.75 -6.42
CA ASP A 810 -7.30 -20.28 -7.08
C ASP A 810 -7.80 -19.20 -8.07
N PHE A 811 -8.25 -19.58 -9.27
CA PHE A 811 -8.59 -18.60 -10.32
C PHE A 811 -9.67 -19.11 -11.28
N ASN A 812 -10.42 -18.15 -11.84
CA ASN A 812 -11.29 -18.32 -12.99
C ASN A 812 -10.69 -17.62 -14.22
N VAL A 813 -10.98 -18.13 -15.42
CA VAL A 813 -10.61 -17.50 -16.70
C VAL A 813 -11.87 -17.12 -17.47
N TYR A 814 -12.14 -15.83 -17.63
CA TYR A 814 -13.27 -15.31 -18.40
C TYR A 814 -12.82 -14.77 -19.76
N VAL A 815 -13.25 -15.41 -20.84
CA VAL A 815 -12.98 -14.93 -22.21
C VAL A 815 -14.23 -14.29 -22.77
N ALA A 816 -14.25 -12.96 -22.88
CA ALA A 816 -15.30 -12.21 -23.57
C ALA A 816 -14.99 -12.10 -25.06
N ASP A 817 -15.74 -12.83 -25.88
CA ASP A 817 -15.50 -12.91 -27.32
C ASP A 817 -16.37 -11.92 -28.10
N ASN A 818 -15.72 -10.93 -28.72
CA ASN A 818 -16.33 -9.85 -29.49
C ASN A 818 -16.75 -10.28 -30.91
N ASN A 819 -17.47 -11.41 -31.02
CA ASN A 819 -17.90 -12.02 -32.28
C ASN A 819 -16.74 -12.42 -33.20
N SER A 820 -15.85 -13.29 -32.71
CA SER A 820 -14.77 -13.90 -33.49
C SER A 820 -15.27 -15.01 -34.43
N SER A 821 -14.41 -15.40 -35.37
CA SER A 821 -14.62 -16.49 -36.32
C SER A 821 -14.99 -17.81 -35.60
N VAL A 822 -15.90 -18.59 -36.20
CA VAL A 822 -16.31 -19.90 -35.66
C VAL A 822 -15.10 -20.81 -35.44
N SER A 823 -14.14 -20.80 -36.38
CA SER A 823 -12.87 -21.52 -36.29
C SER A 823 -12.02 -21.14 -35.08
N PHE A 824 -12.00 -19.86 -34.68
CA PHE A 824 -11.28 -19.40 -33.49
C PHE A 824 -11.98 -19.88 -32.21
N LYS A 825 -13.31 -19.67 -32.13
CA LYS A 825 -14.11 -20.08 -30.96
C LYS A 825 -14.02 -21.59 -30.73
N ASP A 826 -14.12 -22.39 -31.79
CA ASP A 826 -14.02 -23.85 -31.70
C ASP A 826 -12.61 -24.31 -31.33
N ALA A 827 -11.56 -23.59 -31.73
CA ALA A 827 -10.20 -23.88 -31.29
C ALA A 827 -10.02 -23.65 -29.78
N LEU A 828 -10.53 -22.54 -29.23
CA LEU A 828 -10.48 -22.26 -27.78
C LEU A 828 -11.35 -23.25 -26.97
N ARG A 829 -12.58 -23.54 -27.42
CA ARG A 829 -13.46 -24.51 -26.75
C ARG A 829 -12.86 -25.92 -26.73
N ARG A 830 -12.22 -26.36 -27.82
CA ARG A 830 -11.57 -27.67 -27.90
C ARG A 830 -10.38 -27.78 -26.96
N GLU A 831 -9.63 -26.70 -26.77
CA GLU A 831 -8.42 -26.68 -25.93
C GLU A 831 -8.74 -26.51 -24.43
N PHE A 832 -9.69 -25.63 -24.09
CA PHE A 832 -9.93 -25.20 -22.70
C PHE A 832 -11.36 -25.41 -22.20
N GLY A 833 -12.35 -25.66 -23.07
CA GLY A 833 -13.77 -25.72 -22.71
C GLY A 833 -14.18 -26.90 -21.82
N ALA A 834 -13.26 -27.84 -21.54
CA ALA A 834 -13.43 -28.91 -20.56
C ALA A 834 -12.89 -28.55 -19.16
N LEU A 835 -12.22 -27.39 -19.00
CA LEU A 835 -11.68 -26.94 -17.72
C LEU A 835 -12.79 -26.24 -16.92
N PRO A 836 -13.06 -26.66 -15.66
CA PRO A 836 -14.23 -26.20 -14.90
C PRO A 836 -14.16 -24.72 -14.49
N ASN A 837 -12.99 -24.12 -14.56
CA ASN A 837 -12.73 -22.70 -14.28
C ASN A 837 -12.50 -21.87 -15.55
N PHE A 838 -12.79 -22.41 -16.74
CA PHE A 838 -12.80 -21.67 -18.01
C PHE A 838 -14.23 -21.27 -18.39
N HIS A 839 -14.48 -19.97 -18.50
CA HIS A 839 -15.78 -19.37 -18.77
C HIS A 839 -15.74 -18.60 -20.08
N PHE A 840 -16.65 -18.91 -21.00
CA PHE A 840 -16.69 -18.31 -22.33
C PHE A 840 -17.93 -17.43 -22.47
N VAL A 841 -17.72 -16.12 -22.60
CA VAL A 841 -18.78 -15.09 -22.67
C VAL A 841 -18.88 -14.60 -24.11
N GLU A 842 -19.75 -15.22 -24.90
CA GLU A 842 -19.97 -14.83 -26.29
C GLU A 842 -20.81 -13.57 -26.41
N LEU A 843 -20.36 -12.64 -27.26
CA LEU A 843 -21.06 -11.43 -27.63
C LEU A 843 -21.51 -11.55 -29.09
N GLU A 844 -22.75 -11.12 -29.39
CA GLU A 844 -23.34 -11.22 -30.72
C GLU A 844 -22.70 -10.23 -31.72
N GLU A 845 -22.07 -9.17 -31.21
CA GLU A 845 -21.38 -8.13 -31.97
C GLU A 845 -20.08 -7.70 -31.27
N ASN A 846 -19.21 -6.99 -32.00
CA ASN A 846 -17.97 -6.46 -31.45
C ASN A 846 -18.23 -5.16 -30.69
N LEU A 847 -18.32 -5.26 -29.35
CA LEU A 847 -18.54 -4.14 -28.44
C LEU A 847 -17.26 -3.36 -28.11
N PHE A 848 -16.12 -3.69 -28.76
CA PHE A 848 -14.78 -3.24 -28.40
C PHE A 848 -14.35 -3.66 -26.97
N CYS A 849 -13.11 -3.32 -26.60
CA CYS A 849 -12.49 -3.88 -25.40
C CYS A 849 -13.09 -3.38 -24.07
N GLY A 850 -13.50 -2.11 -23.97
CA GLY A 850 -14.06 -1.55 -22.72
C GLY A 850 -15.37 -2.23 -22.31
N PRO A 851 -16.41 -2.16 -23.14
CA PRO A 851 -17.69 -2.82 -22.87
C PRO A 851 -17.57 -4.34 -22.72
N ALA A 852 -16.76 -5.02 -23.54
CA ALA A 852 -16.52 -6.45 -23.39
C ALA A 852 -15.82 -6.79 -22.06
N SER A 853 -14.90 -5.93 -21.59
CA SER A 853 -14.31 -6.06 -20.25
C SER A 853 -15.36 -5.94 -19.15
N ASN A 854 -16.34 -5.02 -19.27
CA ASN A 854 -17.46 -4.94 -18.33
C ASN A 854 -18.26 -6.25 -18.29
N LYS A 855 -18.52 -6.88 -19.45
CA LYS A 855 -19.21 -8.18 -19.52
C LYS A 855 -18.42 -9.29 -18.84
N ALA A 856 -17.10 -9.34 -19.03
CA ALA A 856 -16.25 -10.33 -18.36
C ALA A 856 -16.19 -10.13 -16.84
N ILE A 857 -15.98 -8.89 -16.37
CA ILE A 857 -15.94 -8.55 -14.94
C ILE A 857 -17.27 -8.88 -14.26
N ALA A 858 -18.39 -8.60 -14.91
CA ALA A 858 -19.74 -8.90 -14.40
C ALA A 858 -20.08 -10.40 -14.36
N ALA A 859 -19.41 -11.24 -15.15
CA ALA A 859 -19.52 -12.69 -15.07
C ALA A 859 -18.67 -13.30 -13.94
N GLY A 860 -17.65 -12.57 -13.47
CA GLY A 860 -16.82 -12.90 -12.32
C GLY A 860 -17.43 -12.48 -10.98
N GLN A 861 -16.87 -13.01 -9.89
CA GLN A 861 -17.27 -12.72 -8.50
C GLN A 861 -16.09 -12.48 -7.55
N SER A 862 -14.85 -12.67 -7.99
CA SER A 862 -13.67 -12.54 -7.16
C SER A 862 -13.35 -11.07 -6.85
N GLU A 863 -12.86 -10.76 -5.65
CA GLU A 863 -12.54 -9.38 -5.25
C GLU A 863 -11.53 -8.70 -6.18
N TYR A 864 -10.60 -9.48 -6.76
CA TYR A 864 -9.66 -8.98 -7.75
C TYR A 864 -9.94 -9.57 -9.13
N ALA A 865 -10.02 -8.67 -10.12
CA ALA A 865 -10.11 -8.99 -11.53
C ALA A 865 -8.84 -8.53 -12.27
N ILE A 866 -8.14 -9.44 -12.94
CA ILE A 866 -6.90 -9.16 -13.68
C ILE A 866 -7.20 -9.25 -15.19
N TYR A 867 -7.01 -8.13 -15.90
CA TYR A 867 -7.04 -8.11 -17.35
C TYR A 867 -5.72 -8.58 -17.94
N LEU A 868 -5.79 -9.49 -18.92
CA LEU A 868 -4.67 -9.85 -19.77
C LEU A 868 -5.07 -9.74 -21.24
N CYS A 869 -4.32 -8.94 -22.02
CA CYS A 869 -4.52 -8.81 -23.46
C CYS A 869 -4.43 -10.19 -24.14
N SER A 870 -5.52 -10.62 -24.78
CA SER A 870 -5.65 -11.96 -25.40
C SER A 870 -4.71 -12.23 -26.56
N LYS A 871 -4.02 -11.19 -27.05
CA LYS A 871 -3.12 -11.25 -28.20
C LYS A 871 -1.66 -11.02 -27.80
N GLU A 872 -1.40 -10.11 -26.87
CA GLU A 872 -0.05 -9.55 -26.66
C GLU A 872 0.41 -9.54 -25.18
N GLY A 873 -0.39 -10.08 -24.25
CA GLY A 873 -0.08 -10.13 -22.81
C GLY A 873 0.50 -11.47 -22.36
N PHE A 874 1.82 -11.56 -22.18
CA PHE A 874 2.51 -12.82 -21.86
C PHE A 874 3.03 -12.85 -20.41
N ILE A 875 2.65 -13.89 -19.65
CA ILE A 875 3.14 -14.18 -18.29
C ILE A 875 4.50 -14.87 -18.39
N LEU A 876 5.49 -14.45 -17.59
CA LEU A 876 6.87 -14.97 -17.62
C LEU A 876 7.32 -15.68 -16.33
N ARG A 877 6.56 -15.59 -15.22
CA ARG A 877 6.93 -16.21 -13.92
C ARG A 877 5.74 -16.85 -13.23
N HIS A 878 6.00 -17.89 -12.42
CA HIS A 878 5.01 -18.44 -11.50
C HIS A 878 4.66 -17.43 -10.40
N GLY A 879 3.39 -17.38 -9.98
CA GLY A 879 2.91 -16.47 -8.93
C GLY A 879 2.95 -15.00 -9.35
N TRP A 880 2.81 -14.71 -10.64
CA TRP A 880 2.74 -13.36 -11.19
C TRP A 880 1.58 -12.56 -10.59
N GLU A 881 0.43 -13.22 -10.46
CA GLU A 881 -0.80 -12.69 -9.88
C GLU A 881 -0.65 -12.41 -8.38
N LEU A 882 0.12 -13.22 -7.65
CA LEU A 882 0.40 -12.99 -6.22
C LEU A 882 1.14 -11.67 -6.02
N GLN A 883 2.03 -11.26 -6.95
CA GLN A 883 2.69 -9.95 -6.87
C GLN A 883 1.70 -8.81 -7.10
N MET A 884 0.75 -8.98 -8.04
CA MET A 884 -0.28 -7.98 -8.32
C MET A 884 -1.28 -7.86 -7.16
N VAL A 885 -1.75 -8.97 -6.62
CA VAL A 885 -2.67 -9.04 -5.47
C VAL A 885 -2.01 -8.49 -4.20
N ARG A 886 -0.75 -8.82 -3.91
CA ARG A 886 0.01 -8.23 -2.79
C ARG A 886 0.16 -6.72 -2.92
N ALA A 887 0.37 -6.20 -4.13
CA ALA A 887 0.45 -4.75 -4.35
C ALA A 887 -0.90 -4.05 -4.07
N MET A 888 -2.03 -4.68 -4.42
CA MET A 888 -3.37 -4.18 -4.12
C MET A 888 -3.74 -4.33 -2.64
N ASP A 889 -3.42 -5.45 -1.99
CA ASP A 889 -3.68 -5.67 -0.56
C ASP A 889 -2.83 -4.72 0.32
N ALA A 890 -1.69 -4.21 -0.18
CA ALA A 890 -0.83 -3.24 0.51
C ALA A 890 -1.34 -1.78 0.46
N ASP A 891 -2.26 -1.43 -0.44
CA ASP A 891 -2.94 -0.12 -0.49
C ASP A 891 -4.46 -0.35 -0.61
N PRO A 892 -5.20 -0.37 0.52
CA PRO A 892 -6.65 -0.56 0.51
C PRO A 892 -7.42 0.41 -0.39
N ASP A 893 -6.91 1.62 -0.61
CA ASP A 893 -7.50 2.66 -1.47
C ASP A 893 -7.23 2.43 -2.97
N ALA A 894 -6.40 1.45 -3.32
CA ALA A 894 -6.08 1.12 -4.71
C ALA A 894 -7.29 0.48 -5.41
N ALA A 895 -7.78 1.16 -6.45
CA ALA A 895 -8.84 0.68 -7.32
C ALA A 895 -8.31 -0.06 -8.55
N LEU A 896 -7.17 0.40 -9.08
CA LEU A 896 -6.56 -0.11 -10.32
C LEU A 896 -5.04 -0.10 -10.19
N GLY A 897 -4.39 -1.20 -10.57
CA GLY A 897 -2.94 -1.35 -10.52
C GLY A 897 -2.37 -1.94 -11.80
N GLY A 898 -1.16 -1.55 -12.16
CA GLY A 898 -0.44 -2.05 -13.34
C GLY A 898 0.82 -1.21 -13.58
N TYR A 899 1.22 -1.01 -14.83
CA TYR A 899 2.35 -0.12 -15.15
C TYR A 899 1.86 1.31 -15.38
N LEU A 900 2.30 2.28 -14.56
CA LEU A 900 1.87 3.68 -14.67
C LEU A 900 2.69 4.47 -15.69
N VAL A 901 2.02 5.11 -16.64
CA VAL A 901 2.66 5.87 -17.72
C VAL A 901 2.08 7.28 -17.89
N GLU A 902 2.92 8.20 -18.37
CA GLU A 902 2.54 9.55 -18.77
C GLU A 902 2.14 9.59 -20.25
N LEU A 903 1.13 10.38 -20.58
CA LEU A 903 0.76 10.62 -21.98
C LEU A 903 1.65 11.72 -22.60
N PRO A 904 2.30 11.45 -23.74
CA PRO A 904 3.06 12.48 -24.46
C PRO A 904 2.16 13.66 -24.85
N GLY A 905 2.45 14.84 -24.30
CA GLY A 905 1.67 16.07 -24.51
C GLY A 905 0.52 16.31 -23.52
N TYR A 906 0.14 15.31 -22.72
CA TYR A 906 -1.01 15.35 -21.80
C TYR A 906 -0.60 14.98 -20.37
N ARG A 907 0.42 15.66 -19.85
CA ARG A 907 1.03 15.37 -18.53
C ARG A 907 0.29 16.03 -17.36
N LYS A 908 -0.51 17.05 -17.64
CA LYS A 908 -1.35 17.76 -16.67
C LYS A 908 -2.81 17.62 -17.05
N LEU A 909 -3.71 17.55 -16.07
CA LEU A 909 -5.14 17.33 -16.34
C LEU A 909 -5.72 18.38 -17.30
N GLY A 910 -5.34 19.66 -17.17
CA GLY A 910 -5.82 20.73 -18.05
C GLY A 910 -5.46 20.53 -19.53
N GLN A 911 -4.38 19.78 -19.82
CA GLN A 911 -3.98 19.44 -21.19
C GLN A 911 -4.92 18.39 -21.81
N LEU A 912 -5.51 17.50 -21.01
CA LEU A 912 -6.44 16.46 -21.47
C LEU A 912 -7.66 17.05 -22.18
N THR A 913 -8.02 18.31 -21.92
CA THR A 913 -9.07 19.02 -22.65
C THR A 913 -8.84 19.10 -24.17
N GLY A 914 -7.59 18.97 -24.63
CA GLY A 914 -7.22 18.86 -26.04
C GLY A 914 -7.09 17.42 -26.56
N TYR A 915 -7.34 16.39 -25.75
CA TYR A 915 -7.22 15.00 -26.15
C TYR A 915 -8.38 14.63 -27.11
N PRO A 916 -8.13 13.93 -28.25
CA PRO A 916 -9.11 13.83 -29.34
C PRO A 916 -10.51 13.30 -28.99
N SER A 917 -10.64 12.45 -27.97
CA SER A 917 -11.92 11.90 -27.50
C SER A 917 -12.43 12.49 -26.17
N PHE A 918 -11.77 13.52 -25.61
CA PHE A 918 -12.09 14.05 -24.28
C PHE A 918 -13.55 14.52 -24.13
N ALA A 919 -14.16 15.01 -25.21
CA ALA A 919 -15.57 15.40 -25.23
C ALA A 919 -16.55 14.24 -24.91
N SER A 920 -16.11 12.98 -25.05
CA SER A 920 -16.86 11.77 -24.71
C SER A 920 -16.45 11.14 -23.37
N TRP A 921 -15.51 11.75 -22.64
CA TRP A 921 -15.05 11.22 -21.34
C TRP A 921 -16.01 11.63 -20.23
N ARG A 922 -16.07 10.81 -19.17
CA ARG A 922 -16.75 11.16 -17.92
C ARG A 922 -15.95 12.23 -17.15
N SER A 923 -16.58 12.94 -16.22
CA SER A 923 -15.91 13.88 -15.29
C SER A 923 -15.05 14.98 -15.94
N GLN A 924 -15.46 15.57 -17.07
CA GLN A 924 -14.64 16.56 -17.81
C GLN A 924 -14.29 17.83 -16.99
N GLU A 925 -15.12 18.22 -16.02
CA GLU A 925 -14.85 19.38 -15.17
C GLU A 925 -13.62 19.20 -14.26
N TYR A 926 -13.27 17.95 -13.91
CA TYR A 926 -12.12 17.66 -13.04
C TYR A 926 -10.81 18.20 -13.65
N ALA A 927 -10.63 18.05 -14.97
CA ALA A 927 -9.52 18.63 -15.73
C ALA A 927 -9.52 20.17 -15.75
N ARG A 928 -10.69 20.80 -15.74
CA ARG A 928 -10.84 22.26 -15.75
C ARG A 928 -10.63 22.87 -14.36
N GLN A 929 -11.00 22.14 -13.30
CA GLN A 929 -10.85 22.54 -11.91
C GLN A 929 -9.41 22.39 -11.41
N TYR A 930 -8.69 21.36 -11.86
CA TYR A 930 -7.31 21.06 -11.41
C TYR A 930 -6.30 21.06 -12.59
N PRO A 931 -6.24 22.13 -13.41
CA PRO A 931 -5.54 22.10 -14.70
C PRO A 931 -4.02 21.85 -14.58
N GLU A 932 -3.43 22.16 -13.42
CA GLU A 932 -2.00 22.03 -13.14
C GLU A 932 -1.60 20.69 -12.52
N ALA A 933 -2.55 19.85 -12.09
CA ALA A 933 -2.27 18.58 -11.44
C ALA A 933 -1.72 17.55 -12.45
N GLY A 934 -0.73 16.75 -12.02
CA GLY A 934 -0.10 15.74 -12.85
C GLY A 934 -1.02 14.54 -13.13
N PHE A 935 -0.94 14.00 -14.35
CA PHE A 935 -1.75 12.86 -14.78
C PHE A 935 -0.86 11.68 -15.22
N LYS A 936 -1.18 10.50 -14.70
CA LYS A 936 -0.69 9.19 -15.13
C LYS A 936 -1.87 8.24 -15.24
N HIS A 937 -1.76 7.26 -16.12
CA HIS A 937 -2.75 6.19 -16.26
C HIS A 937 -2.08 4.83 -16.16
N VAL A 938 -2.84 3.81 -15.80
CA VAL A 938 -2.39 2.42 -15.92
C VAL A 938 -2.42 2.05 -17.41
N GLN A 939 -1.28 1.62 -17.96
CA GLN A 939 -1.16 1.26 -19.36
C GLN A 939 -2.04 0.05 -19.69
N GLY A 940 -2.98 0.23 -20.64
CA GLY A 940 -3.82 -0.84 -21.14
C GLY A 940 -3.01 -2.01 -21.72
N GLY A 941 -3.49 -3.22 -21.48
CA GLY A 941 -2.85 -4.47 -21.88
C GLY A 941 -2.68 -5.47 -20.73
N ILE A 942 -2.30 -4.96 -19.55
CA ILE A 942 -2.19 -5.72 -18.29
C ILE A 942 -2.56 -4.81 -17.13
N PHE A 943 -3.57 -5.17 -16.34
CA PHE A 943 -3.89 -4.48 -15.09
C PHE A 943 -4.67 -5.38 -14.13
N ILE A 944 -4.62 -5.06 -12.84
CA ILE A 944 -5.48 -5.61 -11.78
C ILE A 944 -6.45 -4.54 -11.31
N LEU A 945 -7.69 -4.94 -11.03
CA LEU A 945 -8.76 -4.07 -10.54
C LEU A 945 -9.37 -4.66 -9.27
N ARG A 946 -9.71 -3.80 -8.31
CA ARG A 946 -10.52 -4.15 -7.13
C ARG A 946 -12.00 -4.05 -7.48
N ARG A 947 -12.74 -5.16 -7.35
CA ARG A 947 -14.16 -5.29 -7.68
C ARG A 947 -15.04 -4.27 -6.96
N SER A 948 -14.78 -3.99 -5.67
CA SER A 948 -15.52 -2.98 -4.92
C SER A 948 -15.42 -1.57 -5.52
N ALA A 949 -14.30 -1.21 -6.16
CA ALA A 949 -14.16 0.06 -6.86
C ALA A 949 -14.92 0.09 -8.20
N TYR A 950 -14.97 -1.04 -8.91
CA TYR A 950 -15.81 -1.22 -10.10
C TYR A 950 -17.30 -1.15 -9.76
N GLU A 951 -17.72 -1.76 -8.66
CA GLU A 951 -19.11 -1.74 -8.19
C GLU A 951 -19.51 -0.33 -7.69
N ALA A 952 -18.64 0.35 -6.95
CA ALA A 952 -18.90 1.69 -6.43
C ALA A 952 -18.92 2.81 -7.49
N HIS A 953 -18.22 2.64 -8.62
CA HIS A 953 -18.04 3.72 -9.61
C HIS A 953 -18.44 3.37 -11.05
N GLY A 954 -18.72 2.09 -11.32
CA GLY A 954 -18.93 1.56 -12.66
C GLY A 954 -17.62 1.19 -13.37
N GLY A 955 -17.77 0.51 -14.50
CA GLY A 955 -16.67 0.03 -15.33
C GLY A 955 -16.16 1.01 -16.39
N PHE A 956 -15.64 0.45 -17.48
CA PHE A 956 -15.19 1.18 -18.66
C PHE A 956 -16.36 1.87 -19.37
N SER A 957 -16.10 3.00 -20.02
CA SER A 957 -17.14 3.76 -20.74
C SER A 957 -17.55 3.07 -22.03
N ASP A 958 -18.87 2.96 -22.27
CA ASP A 958 -19.42 2.39 -23.50
C ASP A 958 -19.25 3.29 -24.75
N VAL A 959 -18.87 4.55 -24.55
CA VAL A 959 -18.70 5.55 -25.63
C VAL A 959 -17.23 5.69 -26.05
N VAL A 960 -16.28 5.28 -25.20
CA VAL A 960 -14.85 5.50 -25.45
C VAL A 960 -14.26 4.31 -26.23
N VAL A 961 -14.21 4.45 -27.55
CA VAL A 961 -13.68 3.41 -28.43
C VAL A 961 -12.22 3.06 -28.15
N HIS A 962 -11.93 1.75 -28.23
CA HIS A 962 -10.69 0.99 -27.99
C HIS A 962 -9.38 1.71 -27.61
N ASN A 963 -8.96 2.77 -28.30
CA ASN A 963 -7.64 3.42 -28.18
C ASN A 963 -7.49 4.40 -27.00
N GLY A 964 -8.41 4.41 -26.03
CA GLY A 964 -8.32 5.28 -24.85
C GLY A 964 -9.14 4.85 -23.63
N MET A 965 -9.58 3.59 -23.56
CA MET A 965 -10.38 3.08 -22.44
C MET A 965 -9.60 3.02 -21.11
N ASP A 966 -8.31 2.70 -21.20
CA ASP A 966 -7.35 2.62 -20.09
C ASP A 966 -7.04 4.01 -19.54
N VAL A 967 -6.85 4.96 -20.45
CA VAL A 967 -6.69 6.39 -20.14
C VAL A 967 -7.95 6.96 -19.48
N GLU A 968 -9.12 6.82 -20.12
CA GLU A 968 -10.36 7.43 -19.62
C GLU A 968 -10.78 6.82 -18.29
N TYR A 969 -10.63 5.50 -18.12
CA TYR A 969 -11.01 4.86 -16.87
C TYR A 969 -10.04 5.21 -15.72
N SER A 970 -8.74 5.31 -16.00
CA SER A 970 -7.76 5.84 -15.03
C SER A 970 -8.09 7.28 -14.62
N TYR A 971 -8.40 8.15 -15.59
CA TYR A 971 -8.84 9.53 -15.33
C TYR A 971 -10.14 9.58 -14.52
N TYR A 972 -11.12 8.75 -14.88
CA TYR A 972 -12.41 8.69 -14.21
C TYR A 972 -12.27 8.21 -12.77
N LEU A 973 -11.55 7.12 -12.51
CA LEU A 973 -11.24 6.65 -11.14
C LEU A 973 -10.51 7.72 -10.32
N GLN A 974 -9.49 8.39 -10.90
CA GLN A 974 -8.81 9.49 -10.22
C GLN A 974 -9.77 10.66 -9.90
N SER A 975 -10.72 10.97 -10.79
CA SER A 975 -11.76 11.98 -10.56
C SER A 975 -12.77 11.61 -9.46
N LYS A 976 -12.85 10.32 -9.09
CA LYS A 976 -13.62 9.81 -7.95
C LYS A 976 -12.82 9.75 -6.65
N GLY A 977 -11.53 10.09 -6.68
CA GLY A 977 -10.63 10.05 -5.52
C GLY A 977 -9.93 8.70 -5.31
N CYS A 978 -10.15 7.71 -6.19
CA CYS A 978 -9.49 6.41 -6.11
C CYS A 978 -7.99 6.52 -6.38
N ARG A 979 -7.19 5.62 -5.78
CA ARG A 979 -5.77 5.49 -6.13
C ARG A 979 -5.56 4.56 -7.32
N LEU A 980 -4.55 4.93 -8.11
CA LEU A 980 -3.91 4.09 -9.12
C LEU A 980 -2.50 3.75 -8.62
N ILE A 981 -2.11 2.48 -8.67
CA ILE A 981 -0.79 2.03 -8.18
C ILE A 981 0.10 1.50 -9.31
N ASP A 982 1.41 1.73 -9.18
CA ASP A 982 2.41 1.11 -10.05
C ASP A 982 2.84 -0.25 -9.47
N ILE A 983 2.86 -1.28 -10.31
CA ILE A 983 3.22 -2.65 -9.91
C ILE A 983 4.52 -3.03 -10.61
N SER A 984 5.61 -2.94 -9.84
CA SER A 984 6.94 -3.33 -10.30
C SER A 984 6.95 -4.78 -10.81
N GLY A 985 7.56 -5.02 -11.97
CA GLY A 985 7.59 -6.33 -12.65
C GLY A 985 6.48 -6.55 -13.70
N VAL A 986 5.48 -5.65 -13.77
CA VAL A 986 4.60 -5.49 -14.94
C VAL A 986 5.31 -4.58 -15.95
N ALA A 987 5.65 -5.10 -17.13
CA ALA A 987 6.24 -4.31 -18.20
C ALA A 987 5.24 -4.14 -19.36
N ALA A 988 4.37 -3.13 -19.25
CA ALA A 988 3.38 -2.80 -20.28
C ALA A 988 3.73 -1.49 -20.99
N VAL A 989 3.75 -1.48 -22.33
CA VAL A 989 3.93 -0.27 -23.15
C VAL A 989 2.96 -0.27 -24.34
N THR A 990 3.04 0.75 -25.20
CA THR A 990 2.45 0.70 -26.56
C THR A 990 3.55 0.82 -27.61
N VAL A 991 3.23 0.45 -28.86
CA VAL A 991 4.09 0.70 -30.04
C VAL A 991 4.39 2.19 -30.29
N LYS A 992 3.64 3.11 -29.68
CA LYS A 992 3.83 4.57 -29.76
C LYS A 992 4.62 5.14 -28.56
N THR A 993 4.63 4.41 -27.45
CA THR A 993 5.36 4.76 -26.23
C THR A 993 6.84 4.48 -26.45
N LEU A 994 7.69 5.46 -26.18
CA LEU A 994 9.13 5.27 -26.10
C LEU A 994 9.57 5.44 -24.64
N PRO A 995 10.47 4.58 -24.13
CA PRO A 995 11.18 3.54 -24.85
C PRO A 995 10.35 2.24 -25.02
N GLN A 996 10.79 1.35 -25.90
CA GLN A 996 10.09 0.11 -26.26
C GLN A 996 10.24 -0.98 -25.18
N LEU A 997 9.42 -2.05 -25.24
CA LEU A 997 9.39 -3.12 -24.24
C LEU A 997 10.78 -3.69 -23.89
N ARG A 998 11.67 -3.87 -24.88
CA ARG A 998 13.05 -4.34 -24.65
C ARG A 998 13.85 -3.50 -23.65
N SER A 999 13.48 -2.24 -23.43
CA SER A 999 14.14 -1.36 -22.48
C SER A 999 13.71 -1.58 -21.03
N LEU A 1000 12.59 -2.29 -20.83
CA LEU A 1000 11.93 -2.55 -19.54
C LEU A 1000 11.98 -4.03 -19.11
N VAL A 1001 12.20 -4.98 -20.03
CA VAL A 1001 12.33 -6.41 -19.66
C VAL A 1001 13.67 -6.70 -19.02
N ASP A 1002 13.65 -7.39 -17.88
CA ASP A 1002 14.77 -7.91 -17.09
C ASP A 1002 14.36 -9.21 -16.39
N GLU A 1003 15.23 -9.79 -15.53
CA GLU A 1003 14.89 -11.03 -14.83
C GLU A 1003 13.76 -10.92 -13.79
N HIS A 1004 13.41 -9.71 -13.36
CA HIS A 1004 12.38 -9.44 -12.36
C HIS A 1004 10.99 -9.28 -12.99
N THR A 1005 10.96 -9.06 -14.31
CA THR A 1005 9.74 -8.96 -15.10
C THR A 1005 8.95 -10.28 -15.03
N PHE A 1006 7.69 -10.22 -14.62
CA PHE A 1006 6.81 -11.39 -14.50
C PHE A 1006 5.65 -11.41 -15.50
N VAL A 1007 5.34 -10.29 -16.15
CA VAL A 1007 4.33 -10.20 -17.21
C VAL A 1007 4.65 -9.04 -18.15
N VAL A 1008 4.47 -9.24 -19.46
CA VAL A 1008 4.88 -8.28 -20.51
C VAL A 1008 3.77 -7.97 -21.52
N HIS A 1009 3.74 -6.72 -21.99
CA HIS A 1009 2.88 -6.26 -23.07
C HIS A 1009 3.50 -5.08 -23.84
N PRO A 1010 3.40 -5.00 -25.18
CA PRO A 1010 2.94 -6.04 -26.09
C PRO A 1010 4.09 -7.00 -26.45
N SER A 1011 3.79 -8.28 -26.56
CA SER A 1011 4.73 -9.33 -26.99
C SER A 1011 4.03 -10.35 -27.87
N SER A 1012 4.78 -11.27 -28.47
CA SER A 1012 4.26 -12.40 -29.25
C SER A 1012 4.81 -13.74 -28.75
N LYS A 1013 4.21 -14.84 -29.20
CA LYS A 1013 4.70 -16.21 -29.00
C LYS A 1013 6.12 -16.42 -29.54
N ALA A 1014 6.53 -15.65 -30.55
CA ALA A 1014 7.88 -15.72 -31.11
C ALA A 1014 8.95 -15.15 -30.16
N ASP A 1015 8.58 -14.22 -29.27
CA ASP A 1015 9.49 -13.62 -28.29
C ASP A 1015 9.69 -14.51 -27.05
N VAL A 1016 8.74 -15.41 -26.77
CA VAL A 1016 8.70 -16.25 -25.57
C VAL A 1016 10.02 -16.99 -25.26
N PRO A 1017 10.73 -17.62 -26.22
CA PRO A 1017 12.01 -18.29 -25.92
C PRO A 1017 13.08 -17.32 -25.42
N ILE A 1018 13.12 -16.10 -25.96
CA ILE A 1018 14.08 -15.06 -25.56
C ILE A 1018 13.68 -14.51 -24.18
N LEU A 1019 12.40 -14.24 -23.97
CA LEU A 1019 11.86 -13.72 -22.71
C LEU A 1019 12.02 -14.71 -21.55
N ASP A 1020 11.65 -15.98 -21.75
CA ASP A 1020 11.89 -17.06 -20.77
C ASP A 1020 13.40 -17.27 -20.54
N GLY A 1021 14.23 -17.04 -21.57
CA GLY A 1021 15.68 -17.03 -21.45
C GLY A 1021 16.24 -15.88 -20.61
N ILE A 1022 15.68 -14.66 -20.72
CA ILE A 1022 16.05 -13.50 -19.89
C ILE A 1022 15.58 -13.70 -18.45
N VAL A 1023 14.29 -14.04 -18.27
CA VAL A 1023 13.66 -14.21 -16.96
C VAL A 1023 14.22 -15.42 -16.19
N GLY A 1024 14.57 -16.48 -16.91
CA GLY A 1024 15.31 -17.63 -16.41
C GLY A 1024 16.84 -17.45 -16.38
N ARG A 1025 17.36 -16.23 -16.63
CA ARG A 1025 18.81 -15.87 -16.62
C ARG A 1025 19.73 -16.68 -17.55
N LYS A 1026 19.18 -17.44 -18.49
CA LYS A 1026 19.90 -18.20 -19.55
C LYS A 1026 20.49 -17.30 -20.63
N HIS A 1027 19.93 -16.11 -20.82
CA HIS A 1027 20.38 -15.14 -21.82
C HIS A 1027 20.63 -13.78 -21.16
N ARG A 1028 21.72 -13.14 -21.56
CA ARG A 1028 21.97 -11.72 -21.30
C ARG A 1028 21.23 -10.90 -22.34
N HIS A 1029 20.84 -9.68 -21.96
CA HIS A 1029 20.03 -8.80 -22.81
C HIS A 1029 20.55 -7.37 -22.77
N CYS A 1030 20.78 -6.79 -23.94
CA CYS A 1030 21.11 -5.38 -24.05
C CYS A 1030 19.83 -4.54 -24.22
N ASN A 1031 19.40 -3.89 -23.15
CA ASN A 1031 18.22 -3.03 -23.12
C ASN A 1031 18.30 -1.79 -24.06
N LEU A 1032 19.46 -1.48 -24.64
CA LEU A 1032 19.62 -0.46 -25.69
C LEU A 1032 19.29 -1.02 -27.08
N CYS A 1033 20.05 -2.01 -27.55
CA CYS A 1033 19.98 -2.50 -28.94
C CYS A 1033 19.13 -3.78 -29.14
N GLY A 1034 18.74 -4.47 -28.07
CA GLY A 1034 18.00 -5.74 -28.15
C GLY A 1034 18.87 -6.98 -28.38
N TRP A 1035 20.20 -6.86 -28.34
CA TRP A 1035 21.11 -8.01 -28.44
C TRP A 1035 20.88 -9.01 -27.30
N HIS A 1036 20.89 -10.30 -27.62
CA HIS A 1036 20.84 -11.39 -26.64
C HIS A 1036 21.90 -12.47 -26.91
N GLY A 1037 22.44 -13.07 -25.84
CA GLY A 1037 23.46 -14.13 -25.92
C GLY A 1037 23.90 -14.63 -24.55
N SER A 1038 24.95 -15.46 -24.48
CA SER A 1038 25.42 -16.10 -23.24
C SER A 1038 26.19 -15.18 -22.29
N SER A 1039 27.00 -14.26 -22.82
CA SER A 1039 27.78 -13.29 -22.03
C SER A 1039 28.06 -12.01 -22.83
N PHE A 1040 28.25 -10.89 -22.12
CA PHE A 1040 28.85 -9.71 -22.74
C PHE A 1040 30.37 -9.89 -22.90
N VAL A 1041 31.01 -9.04 -23.70
CA VAL A 1041 32.45 -9.15 -24.01
C VAL A 1041 33.23 -8.19 -23.11
N ARG A 1042 34.34 -8.65 -22.53
CA ARG A 1042 35.25 -7.79 -21.76
C ARG A 1042 35.93 -6.76 -22.67
N SER A 1043 35.93 -5.49 -22.24
CA SER A 1043 36.73 -4.45 -22.88
C SER A 1043 38.21 -4.68 -22.61
N ASN A 1044 39.07 -4.49 -23.62
CA ASN A 1044 40.53 -4.55 -23.44
C ASN A 1044 41.12 -3.29 -22.77
N ALA A 1045 40.32 -2.24 -22.57
CA ALA A 1045 40.76 -0.95 -22.04
C ALA A 1045 40.18 -0.63 -20.64
N ASP A 1046 39.16 -1.36 -20.19
CA ASP A 1046 38.46 -1.14 -18.93
C ASP A 1046 38.05 -2.48 -18.31
N SER A 1047 37.96 -2.55 -16.98
CA SER A 1047 37.52 -3.75 -16.24
C SER A 1047 36.04 -4.16 -16.44
N GLY A 1048 35.33 -3.53 -17.38
CA GLY A 1048 33.88 -3.70 -17.60
C GLY A 1048 33.50 -4.52 -18.84
N GLU A 1049 32.30 -5.09 -18.81
CA GLU A 1049 31.69 -5.83 -19.92
C GLU A 1049 30.80 -4.96 -20.81
N ALA A 1050 31.06 -5.02 -22.12
CA ALA A 1050 30.36 -4.30 -23.17
C ALA A 1050 29.47 -5.22 -24.02
N CYS A 1051 28.35 -4.68 -24.53
CA CYS A 1051 27.51 -5.38 -25.49
C CYS A 1051 28.27 -5.59 -26.82
N PRO A 1052 28.42 -6.83 -27.35
CA PRO A 1052 29.19 -7.08 -28.58
C PRO A 1052 28.60 -6.38 -29.81
N GLN A 1053 27.27 -6.15 -29.85
CA GLN A 1053 26.61 -5.54 -31.00
C GLN A 1053 26.67 -4.01 -31.02
N CYS A 1054 26.52 -3.34 -29.86
CA CYS A 1054 26.38 -1.87 -29.81
C CYS A 1054 27.46 -1.16 -28.98
N LEU A 1055 28.35 -1.92 -28.35
CA LEU A 1055 29.43 -1.47 -27.45
C LEU A 1055 28.97 -0.75 -26.18
N ALA A 1056 27.69 -0.83 -25.81
CA ALA A 1056 27.18 -0.27 -24.56
C ALA A 1056 27.88 -0.87 -23.34
N SER A 1057 28.39 -0.02 -22.46
CA SER A 1057 28.96 -0.37 -21.16
C SER A 1057 27.87 -0.76 -20.14
N SER A 1058 28.28 -1.18 -18.94
CA SER A 1058 27.38 -1.36 -17.79
C SER A 1058 26.68 -0.07 -17.38
N PHE A 1059 27.39 1.07 -17.39
CA PHE A 1059 26.81 2.39 -17.14
C PHE A 1059 25.74 2.73 -18.17
N ASP A 1060 26.02 2.58 -19.47
CA ASP A 1060 25.07 2.88 -20.55
C ASP A 1060 23.75 2.12 -20.39
N ARG A 1061 23.83 0.81 -20.11
CA ARG A 1061 22.68 -0.08 -19.87
C ARG A 1061 21.88 0.37 -18.64
N THR A 1062 22.57 0.71 -17.55
CA THR A 1062 21.95 1.12 -16.27
C THR A 1062 21.29 2.50 -16.39
N ALA A 1063 21.99 3.49 -16.95
CA ALA A 1063 21.47 4.83 -17.19
C ALA A 1063 20.20 4.78 -18.08
N TYR A 1064 20.25 4.01 -19.18
CA TYR A 1064 19.09 3.86 -20.04
C TYR A 1064 17.91 3.16 -19.35
N ARG A 1065 18.16 2.18 -18.46
CA ARG A 1065 17.12 1.52 -17.63
C ARG A 1065 16.43 2.51 -16.69
N VAL A 1066 17.19 3.27 -15.92
CA VAL A 1066 16.69 4.30 -14.98
C VAL A 1066 15.78 5.30 -15.70
N LEU A 1067 16.23 5.78 -16.86
CA LEU A 1067 15.49 6.73 -17.68
C LEU A 1067 14.22 6.11 -18.32
N SER A 1068 14.26 4.81 -18.63
CA SER A 1068 13.11 4.07 -19.17
C SER A 1068 11.99 3.91 -18.14
N GLN A 1069 12.33 3.55 -16.89
CA GLN A 1069 11.36 3.27 -15.83
C GLN A 1069 10.86 4.52 -15.09
N SER A 1070 11.63 5.62 -15.09
CA SER A 1070 11.21 6.88 -14.45
C SER A 1070 10.08 7.64 -15.19
N GLY A 1071 9.61 7.13 -16.33
CA GLY A 1071 8.67 7.82 -17.22
C GLY A 1071 9.27 9.01 -17.98
N PHE A 1072 10.47 9.47 -17.61
CA PHE A 1072 11.11 10.67 -18.14
C PHE A 1072 11.23 10.65 -19.67
N LEU A 1073 11.65 9.51 -20.24
CA LEU A 1073 11.80 9.31 -21.68
C LEU A 1073 10.49 9.36 -22.48
N GLN A 1074 9.35 9.06 -21.86
CA GLN A 1074 8.03 9.14 -22.49
C GLN A 1074 7.71 10.58 -22.92
N THR A 1075 8.32 11.56 -22.25
CA THR A 1075 8.13 13.00 -22.52
C THR A 1075 9.01 13.57 -23.64
N ARG A 1076 9.89 12.75 -24.23
CA ARG A 1076 10.93 13.14 -25.23
C ARG A 1076 11.71 14.42 -24.87
N PRO A 1077 12.31 14.50 -23.67
CA PRO A 1077 12.94 15.71 -23.17
C PRO A 1077 14.21 16.07 -23.95
N LYS A 1078 14.65 17.33 -23.82
CA LYS A 1078 16.03 17.68 -24.19
C LYS A 1078 16.99 17.00 -23.21
N VAL A 1079 17.96 16.27 -23.76
CA VAL A 1079 19.01 15.61 -22.99
C VAL A 1079 20.36 16.12 -23.49
N VAL A 1080 21.21 16.51 -22.54
CA VAL A 1080 22.62 16.85 -22.73
C VAL A 1080 23.44 15.82 -21.97
N GLY A 1081 24.66 15.52 -22.41
CA GLY A 1081 25.52 14.65 -21.62
C GLY A 1081 26.89 14.31 -22.19
N VAL A 1082 27.72 13.80 -21.29
CA VAL A 1082 29.08 13.32 -21.51
C VAL A 1082 29.06 11.83 -21.16
N VAL A 1083 29.24 10.97 -22.16
CA VAL A 1083 29.11 9.51 -22.00
C VAL A 1083 30.27 8.81 -22.69
N LYS A 1084 30.75 7.70 -22.09
CA LYS A 1084 31.94 6.99 -22.57
C LYS A 1084 31.74 6.29 -23.91
N THR A 1085 30.51 5.95 -24.28
CA THR A 1085 30.22 5.24 -25.53
C THR A 1085 29.08 5.90 -26.32
N ASP A 1086 29.18 5.86 -27.64
CA ASP A 1086 28.10 6.24 -28.55
C ASP A 1086 26.84 5.35 -28.41
N ALA A 1087 26.87 4.26 -27.63
CA ALA A 1087 25.75 3.33 -27.56
C ALA A 1087 24.53 3.98 -26.91
N LEU A 1088 24.73 4.61 -25.73
CA LEU A 1088 23.68 5.39 -25.06
C LEU A 1088 23.26 6.57 -25.93
N ALA A 1089 24.17 7.17 -26.71
CA ALA A 1089 23.84 8.23 -27.63
C ALA A 1089 22.93 7.80 -28.78
N ARG A 1090 23.20 6.66 -29.41
CA ARG A 1090 22.33 6.06 -30.44
C ARG A 1090 20.97 5.65 -29.88
N ALA A 1091 20.92 5.07 -28.67
CA ALA A 1091 19.66 4.70 -28.04
C ALA A 1091 18.80 5.93 -27.69
N MET A 1092 19.44 6.97 -27.15
CA MET A 1092 18.77 8.20 -26.75
C MET A 1092 18.32 9.06 -27.94
N SER A 1093 19.05 9.10 -29.06
CA SER A 1093 18.64 9.89 -30.24
C SER A 1093 17.37 9.36 -30.92
N ILE A 1094 17.12 8.05 -30.83
CA ILE A 1094 15.86 7.42 -31.26
C ILE A 1094 14.67 7.93 -30.43
N VAL A 1095 14.86 8.16 -29.13
CA VAL A 1095 13.79 8.55 -28.20
C VAL A 1095 13.65 10.07 -28.07
N CYS A 1096 14.77 10.80 -28.15
CA CYS A 1096 14.88 12.24 -27.94
C CYS A 1096 15.64 12.88 -29.13
N PRO A 1097 14.97 13.18 -30.27
CA PRO A 1097 15.65 13.63 -31.49
C PRO A 1097 16.37 15.00 -31.44
N ARG A 1098 16.24 15.73 -30.33
CA ARG A 1098 16.87 17.05 -30.11
C ARG A 1098 18.02 16.99 -29.10
N GLN A 1099 18.74 15.88 -29.09
CA GLN A 1099 19.80 15.59 -28.14
C GLN A 1099 21.14 16.23 -28.54
N GLN A 1100 21.90 16.68 -27.54
CA GLN A 1100 23.32 17.05 -27.67
C GLN A 1100 24.15 16.14 -26.78
N LEU A 1101 24.73 15.09 -27.35
CA LEU A 1101 25.75 14.27 -26.69
C LEU A 1101 27.08 14.45 -27.40
N SER A 1102 28.14 14.54 -26.62
CA SER A 1102 29.52 14.52 -27.09
C SER A 1102 30.28 13.42 -26.35
N MET A 1103 31.10 12.68 -27.09
CA MET A 1103 32.19 11.91 -26.50
C MET A 1103 33.41 12.83 -26.39
N LEU A 1104 33.86 13.11 -25.16
CA LEU A 1104 35.09 13.85 -24.90
C LEU A 1104 35.79 13.26 -23.68
N GLY A 1105 37.11 13.10 -23.78
CA GLY A 1105 37.98 12.98 -22.60
C GLY A 1105 38.37 14.38 -22.09
N ALA A 1106 38.74 14.44 -20.81
CA ALA A 1106 39.18 15.62 -20.05
C ALA A 1106 38.10 16.67 -19.68
N ALA A 1107 38.33 17.29 -18.52
CA ALA A 1107 37.39 18.15 -17.79
C ALA A 1107 37.06 19.48 -18.49
N ASP A 1108 37.98 20.03 -19.29
CA ASP A 1108 37.89 21.34 -19.96
C ASP A 1108 36.61 21.52 -20.81
N SER A 1109 35.95 20.42 -21.18
CA SER A 1109 34.74 20.37 -21.99
C SER A 1109 33.43 20.63 -21.22
N LEU A 1110 33.42 20.45 -19.88
CA LEU A 1110 32.19 20.42 -19.09
C LEU A 1110 31.53 21.79 -18.93
N CYS A 1111 32.29 22.82 -18.54
CA CYS A 1111 31.74 24.17 -18.30
C CYS A 1111 31.09 24.81 -19.55
N PRO A 1112 31.66 24.71 -20.77
CA PRO A 1112 30.98 25.12 -22.01
C PRO A 1112 29.65 24.39 -22.27
N MET A 1113 29.59 23.06 -22.02
CA MET A 1113 28.36 22.29 -22.20
C MET A 1113 27.28 22.65 -21.16
N LEU A 1114 27.67 22.84 -19.90
CA LEU A 1114 26.78 23.32 -18.84
C LEU A 1114 26.22 24.72 -19.15
N LYS A 1115 26.98 25.58 -19.85
CA LYS A 1115 26.52 26.90 -20.35
C LYS A 1115 25.55 26.77 -21.53
N ALA A 1116 25.62 25.70 -22.32
CA ALA A 1116 24.71 25.43 -23.43
C ALA A 1116 23.41 24.73 -23.01
N ALA A 1117 23.37 24.10 -21.83
CA ALA A 1117 22.21 23.41 -21.30
C ALA A 1117 21.10 24.39 -20.85
N GLU A 1118 20.20 24.74 -21.78
CA GLU A 1118 18.98 25.52 -21.49
C GLU A 1118 18.17 24.94 -20.32
N SER A 1119 17.59 25.84 -19.51
CA SER A 1119 16.76 25.53 -18.35
C SER A 1119 15.59 24.60 -18.68
N GLY A 1120 15.46 23.49 -17.96
CA GLY A 1120 14.38 22.50 -18.13
C GLY A 1120 14.76 21.20 -18.84
N SER A 1121 16.03 20.81 -18.82
CA SER A 1121 16.59 19.61 -19.51
C SER A 1121 17.14 18.57 -18.51
N LEU A 1122 17.57 17.40 -18.99
CA LEU A 1122 18.39 16.44 -18.22
C LEU A 1122 19.86 16.51 -18.65
N LEU A 1123 20.77 16.51 -17.67
CA LEU A 1123 22.20 16.25 -17.89
C LEU A 1123 22.56 14.82 -17.46
N ILE A 1124 23.29 14.10 -18.31
CA ILE A 1124 23.89 12.79 -18.00
C ILE A 1124 25.43 12.93 -18.03
N ALA A 1125 26.15 12.49 -17.01
CA ALA A 1125 27.62 12.48 -17.02
C ALA A 1125 28.19 11.17 -16.49
N ASP A 1126 29.10 10.58 -17.28
CA ASP A 1126 29.98 9.49 -16.86
C ASP A 1126 31.31 10.06 -16.30
N HIS A 1127 31.88 9.36 -15.32
CA HIS A 1127 32.89 9.83 -14.36
C HIS A 1127 34.35 9.83 -14.85
N VAL A 1128 34.59 9.62 -16.15
CA VAL A 1128 35.93 9.29 -16.66
C VAL A 1128 36.85 10.52 -16.73
N GLU A 1129 37.86 10.51 -15.85
CA GLU A 1129 39.08 11.35 -15.88
C GLU A 1129 38.88 12.87 -15.91
N TRP A 1130 38.36 13.41 -14.80
CA TRP A 1130 38.39 14.85 -14.51
C TRP A 1130 39.71 15.27 -13.82
N GLN A 1131 40.69 15.73 -14.61
CA GLN A 1131 42.04 16.12 -14.16
C GLN A 1131 42.14 17.54 -13.56
N ASP A 1132 41.35 17.84 -12.52
CA ASP A 1132 41.63 18.79 -11.41
C ASP A 1132 40.31 19.05 -10.65
N PRO A 1133 40.09 18.40 -9.48
CA PRO A 1133 38.85 18.58 -8.74
C PRO A 1133 38.62 19.95 -8.10
N VAL A 1134 39.65 20.80 -7.96
CA VAL A 1134 39.62 21.95 -7.04
C VAL A 1134 39.56 23.28 -7.78
N GLY A 1135 40.18 23.38 -8.97
CA GLY A 1135 40.12 24.58 -9.81
C GLY A 1135 38.72 24.88 -10.37
N ASP A 1136 38.10 23.90 -11.02
CA ASP A 1136 36.88 24.11 -11.82
C ASP A 1136 35.56 23.86 -11.07
N ALA A 1137 35.58 23.11 -9.96
CA ALA A 1137 34.39 22.79 -9.19
C ALA A 1137 33.54 24.03 -8.80
N PRO A 1138 34.10 25.19 -8.40
CA PRO A 1138 33.28 26.35 -8.05
C PRO A 1138 32.45 26.91 -9.22
N GLU A 1139 32.93 26.85 -10.47
CA GLU A 1139 32.14 27.29 -11.63
C GLU A 1139 31.13 26.23 -12.07
N ALA A 1140 31.54 24.96 -12.09
CA ALA A 1140 30.65 23.84 -12.41
C ALA A 1140 29.47 23.74 -11.42
N VAL A 1141 29.71 23.86 -10.11
CA VAL A 1141 28.66 23.92 -9.07
C VAL A 1141 27.69 25.08 -9.33
N ARG A 1142 28.20 26.30 -9.61
CA ARG A 1142 27.34 27.47 -9.91
C ARG A 1142 26.52 27.33 -11.20
N LEU A 1143 26.96 26.51 -12.16
CA LEU A 1143 26.20 26.23 -13.38
C LEU A 1143 25.14 25.15 -13.14
N LEU A 1144 25.48 24.07 -12.44
CA LEU A 1144 24.57 22.99 -12.07
C LEU A 1144 23.49 23.45 -11.08
N GLU A 1145 23.84 24.29 -10.12
CA GLU A 1145 22.89 24.95 -9.21
C GLU A 1145 21.84 25.74 -10.00
N ARG A 1146 22.27 26.59 -10.95
CA ARG A 1146 21.35 27.32 -11.84
C ARG A 1146 20.49 26.39 -12.68
N HIS A 1147 21.04 25.27 -13.16
CA HIS A 1147 20.29 24.26 -13.92
C HIS A 1147 19.21 23.58 -13.07
N ILE A 1148 19.55 23.12 -11.86
CA ILE A 1148 18.65 22.42 -10.93
C ILE A 1148 17.57 23.37 -10.37
N LEU A 1149 17.93 24.60 -10.00
CA LEU A 1149 16.97 25.64 -9.63
C LEU A 1149 16.05 26.00 -10.80
N GLY A 1150 16.58 26.01 -12.03
CA GLY A 1150 15.85 26.22 -13.28
C GLY A 1150 14.98 25.04 -13.75
N GLY A 1151 14.79 24.00 -12.93
CA GLY A 1151 13.91 22.86 -13.23
C GLY A 1151 14.58 21.65 -13.89
N GLY A 1152 15.89 21.70 -14.13
CA GLY A 1152 16.64 20.61 -14.73
C GLY A 1152 16.90 19.44 -13.77
N ALA A 1153 17.26 18.29 -14.34
CA ALA A 1153 17.58 17.05 -13.63
C ALA A 1153 19.01 16.59 -13.97
N LEU A 1154 19.62 15.81 -13.08
CA LEU A 1154 21.00 15.36 -13.20
C LEU A 1154 21.12 13.85 -12.97
N LEU A 1155 21.88 13.17 -13.84
CA LEU A 1155 22.22 11.75 -13.75
C LEU A 1155 23.75 11.60 -13.80
N LEU A 1156 24.38 11.15 -12.71
CA LEU A 1156 25.85 11.01 -12.62
C LEU A 1156 26.27 9.57 -12.39
N ALA A 1157 27.40 9.15 -12.96
CA ALA A 1157 28.16 7.98 -12.48
C ALA A 1157 28.88 8.28 -11.14
N ASP A 1158 29.10 7.23 -10.36
CA ASP A 1158 29.93 7.10 -9.14
C ASP A 1158 29.99 8.29 -8.13
N VAL A 1159 29.50 8.07 -6.91
CA VAL A 1159 29.66 9.04 -5.80
C VAL A 1159 31.06 9.03 -5.19
N GLU A 1160 31.90 8.05 -5.47
CA GLU A 1160 33.12 7.86 -4.69
C GLU A 1160 34.24 8.85 -5.07
N THR A 1161 34.20 9.44 -6.26
CA THR A 1161 35.20 10.43 -6.69
C THR A 1161 35.13 11.71 -5.84
N PRO A 1162 36.26 12.27 -5.36
CA PRO A 1162 36.26 13.49 -4.55
C PRO A 1162 35.56 14.68 -5.21
N PHE A 1163 35.62 14.80 -6.54
CA PHE A 1163 34.89 15.81 -7.28
C PHE A 1163 33.37 15.59 -7.23
N VAL A 1164 32.86 14.38 -7.50
CA VAL A 1164 31.40 14.15 -7.46
C VAL A 1164 30.86 14.36 -6.05
N ARG A 1165 31.60 13.96 -4.99
CA ARG A 1165 31.25 14.30 -3.60
C ARG A 1165 31.17 15.82 -3.41
N ALA A 1166 32.24 16.57 -3.74
CA ALA A 1166 32.29 18.02 -3.59
C ALA A 1166 31.21 18.76 -4.41
N LEU A 1167 30.89 18.25 -5.61
CA LEU A 1167 29.85 18.76 -6.49
C LEU A 1167 28.45 18.56 -5.89
N VAL A 1168 28.16 17.33 -5.45
CA VAL A 1168 26.88 16.94 -4.87
C VAL A 1168 26.67 17.64 -3.53
N ASP A 1169 27.68 17.66 -2.66
CA ASP A 1169 27.59 18.31 -1.34
C ASP A 1169 27.58 19.83 -1.46
N GLY A 1170 28.29 20.41 -2.42
CA GLY A 1170 28.19 21.84 -2.77
C GLY A 1170 26.78 22.24 -3.21
N VAL A 1171 26.17 21.49 -4.14
CA VAL A 1171 24.79 21.73 -4.60
C VAL A 1171 23.75 21.43 -3.51
N ARG A 1172 23.98 20.42 -2.66
CA ARG A 1172 23.14 20.14 -1.48
C ARG A 1172 23.16 21.33 -0.51
N ALA A 1173 24.35 21.84 -0.21
CA ALA A 1173 24.55 22.97 0.71
C ALA A 1173 23.94 24.27 0.18
N SER A 1174 23.95 24.52 -1.15
CA SER A 1174 23.36 25.73 -1.72
C SER A 1174 21.86 25.64 -2.03
N THR A 1175 21.35 24.50 -2.48
CA THR A 1175 19.95 24.37 -2.97
C THR A 1175 18.99 23.61 -2.07
N GLY A 1176 19.46 22.63 -1.28
CA GLY A 1176 18.61 21.67 -0.57
C GLY A 1176 17.76 20.72 -1.46
N LEU A 1177 17.86 20.80 -2.79
CA LEU A 1177 17.00 20.08 -3.74
C LEU A 1177 17.56 18.71 -4.16
N VAL A 1178 17.76 17.81 -3.19
CA VAL A 1178 18.40 16.50 -3.39
C VAL A 1178 17.64 15.61 -4.40
N THR A 1179 16.32 15.76 -4.52
CA THR A 1179 15.43 14.92 -5.36
C THR A 1179 15.65 15.07 -6.87
N ARG A 1180 16.44 16.05 -7.33
CA ARG A 1180 16.76 16.27 -8.76
C ARG A 1180 18.11 15.69 -9.20
N ILE A 1181 18.86 15.08 -8.29
CA ILE A 1181 20.14 14.43 -8.58
C ILE A 1181 19.98 12.92 -8.41
N THR A 1182 20.04 12.19 -9.52
CA THR A 1182 20.06 10.72 -9.54
C THR A 1182 21.50 10.25 -9.68
N LEU A 1183 21.96 9.51 -8.69
CA LEU A 1183 23.30 8.96 -8.65
C LEU A 1183 23.23 7.51 -9.15
N VAL A 1184 23.79 7.27 -10.33
CA VAL A 1184 24.13 5.94 -10.89
C VAL A 1184 25.49 5.56 -10.33
N SER A 1185 25.62 5.62 -9.00
CA SER A 1185 26.88 5.31 -8.33
C SER A 1185 27.23 3.84 -8.36
N ASP A 1186 26.26 3.02 -8.77
CA ASP A 1186 26.37 1.59 -8.71
C ASP A 1186 25.27 0.97 -9.58
N ALA A 1187 25.60 -0.18 -10.13
CA ALA A 1187 24.68 -1.18 -10.64
C ALA A 1187 23.90 -1.90 -9.51
N SER A 1188 23.66 -1.22 -8.38
CA SER A 1188 22.90 -1.72 -7.21
C SER A 1188 21.49 -1.16 -7.08
N ARG A 1189 21.16 -0.04 -7.76
CA ARG A 1189 19.77 0.44 -7.83
C ARG A 1189 18.92 -0.33 -8.83
N PHE A 1190 19.56 -0.96 -9.81
CA PHE A 1190 18.97 -1.85 -10.80
C PHE A 1190 20.00 -2.96 -11.02
N ASP A 1191 19.60 -4.23 -10.87
CA ASP A 1191 20.51 -5.38 -10.92
C ASP A 1191 21.11 -5.56 -12.34
N THR A 1192 22.16 -4.80 -12.65
CA THR A 1192 22.91 -4.92 -13.90
C THR A 1192 24.27 -5.61 -13.71
N ARG A 1193 24.63 -5.95 -12.46
CA ARG A 1193 25.75 -6.84 -12.15
C ARG A 1193 25.37 -8.33 -12.23
N ALA A 1194 24.12 -8.76 -12.04
CA ALA A 1194 23.71 -10.16 -12.29
C ALA A 1194 23.80 -10.63 -13.76
N VAL A 1195 24.32 -9.76 -14.64
CA VAL A 1195 24.74 -10.09 -16.00
C VAL A 1195 26.17 -10.70 -16.04
N HIS A 1196 26.88 -10.72 -14.91
CA HIS A 1196 27.97 -11.65 -14.57
C HIS A 1196 27.38 -12.77 -13.67
N PHE A 1197 27.79 -14.05 -13.66
CA PHE A 1197 28.66 -14.88 -14.51
C PHE A 1197 27.99 -16.26 -14.70
N PHE A 1198 28.47 -17.11 -15.62
CA PHE A 1198 28.75 -18.55 -15.34
C PHE A 1198 29.50 -19.20 -16.52
N TYR A 1199 30.58 -19.92 -16.21
CA TYR A 1199 31.23 -20.92 -17.06
C TYR A 1199 31.23 -22.24 -16.28
N GLY A 1200 30.82 -23.34 -16.92
CA GLY A 1200 30.74 -24.66 -16.27
C GLY A 1200 30.53 -25.75 -17.32
N VAL A 1201 31.62 -26.32 -17.82
CA VAL A 1201 31.66 -27.26 -18.96
C VAL A 1201 31.83 -28.70 -18.45
N PRO A 1202 31.15 -29.69 -19.06
CA PRO A 1202 31.67 -31.04 -19.19
C PRO A 1202 32.26 -31.27 -20.59
N LEU A 1203 33.50 -31.78 -20.63
CA LEU A 1203 34.15 -32.24 -21.87
C LEU A 1203 33.53 -33.56 -22.36
N SER A 1204 32.95 -33.56 -23.57
CA SER A 1204 32.94 -34.75 -24.46
C SER A 1204 32.45 -34.39 -25.88
N ALA A 1205 33.28 -34.69 -26.90
CA ALA A 1205 32.97 -34.95 -28.33
C ALA A 1205 31.94 -34.03 -29.07
N ASP A 1206 32.20 -33.44 -30.24
CA ASP A 1206 33.35 -33.55 -31.16
C ASP A 1206 33.60 -32.21 -31.89
N LEU A 1207 34.85 -32.01 -32.31
CA LEU A 1207 35.25 -30.92 -33.22
C LEU A 1207 34.84 -31.26 -34.66
N GLN A 1208 34.00 -30.44 -35.29
CA GLN A 1208 34.08 -30.23 -36.74
C GLN A 1208 33.38 -28.93 -37.22
N GLY A 1209 34.21 -27.91 -37.49
CA GLY A 1209 34.04 -26.84 -38.47
C GLY A 1209 32.73 -26.03 -38.55
N ILE A 1210 32.86 -24.71 -38.44
CA ILE A 1210 32.83 -23.79 -39.60
C ILE A 1210 33.28 -22.39 -39.15
N ASP A 1211 33.97 -21.69 -40.05
CA ASP A 1211 34.50 -20.32 -39.90
C ASP A 1211 33.39 -19.29 -40.21
N GLY A 1212 33.21 -18.25 -39.38
CA GLY A 1212 32.11 -17.27 -39.52
C GLY A 1212 31.76 -16.49 -38.26
#